data_AF-A0A4Y2N8E0-F1
#
_entry.id   AF-A0A4Y2N8E0-F1
#
_cell.length_a   1.000
_cell.length_b   1.000
_cell.length_c   1.000
_cell.angle_alpha   90.00
_cell.angle_beta   90.00
_cell.angle_gamma   90.00
#
_symmetry.space_group_name_H-M   'P 1'
#
loop_
_entity.id
_entity.type
_entity.pdbx_description
1 polymer ?
#
loop_
_entity_poly.entity_id
_entity_poly.type
_entity_poly.pdbx_seq_one_letter_code
_entity_poly.pdbx_strand_id
1 'polypeptide(L)'
;MEHIPSRVGPWLMMAVGTPTSVSDCWLGYRSSLTRALRQSGDSSFVYFMMALSKDEIRPHVDKLIQRFLGVSEPSQSLVSSAVRCLVKGYDQRRTIDKLSSYLDSSKAEKLADQLFRNFSNDGDSQKKAKKRHRDEEVSENKKIKVEEHPSLPVAGQPSPGQLTTMQIQEMMANAQRMIEERKKQMLMSGTLSQVPSSANNLASGASAGAPSATSDVSPSLSENKARIAQLTAMIQAKLSSKPALLTNWKPDDSKQHKPAPLILDSEGRTLDMTGKEVHLTHHMPTLKANIRAQKRAQFKMSQEKVMEELYEQKFYDSRLSAKTFQRPRKGFKFHEKGKFEQLAQRLRTKAQLEKLQEEIAQAAKKTGISSATKLALIVPRKEYKEGEVPEVEWWDSYILQSDNYEKYNEETKLEGVTALVEHPIQMKSPCDASQHVFIPLYLTKKERKKLRRQNRREAWKEKQEKIRLGLEPPPEPKVRMSNLMRVLGNQAVQDPTKVEAHVREQMAKRQKAHEEANAARKLTVEQKRDKKIRKLKEDTSTGVHVAVYRVLNLSNPAKKFKVEMNAKQLFMTGCVLLYRNINIVVVEGGPNQQKKFKRLMLQRIKWNEEQATKDGTEQGEKIENRCIPVWEGTVVQRSFGDIVFKLCPTETFAREFFKKRGVEHYWDLVYGMSILEASEDA
;
A
#
# COMPACT_ATOMS: atom_id res chain seq x y z
N MET A 1 38.20 21.07 -57.50
CA MET A 1 37.13 21.71 -58.31
C MET A 1 35.83 21.26 -57.68
N GLU A 2 35.01 22.03 -56.99
CA GLU A 2 34.78 23.47 -56.74
C GLU A 2 33.84 23.47 -55.51
N HIS A 3 33.67 24.44 -54.62
CA HIS A 3 34.26 25.73 -54.30
C HIS A 3 33.76 26.02 -52.86
N ILE A 4 34.65 26.46 -51.96
CA ILE A 4 34.29 27.14 -50.69
C ILE A 4 34.24 28.64 -50.99
N PRO A 5 33.42 29.45 -50.30
CA PRO A 5 33.98 30.44 -49.36
C PRO A 5 33.15 30.55 -48.06
N SER A 6 33.69 30.34 -46.86
CA SER A 6 34.52 31.25 -46.06
C SER A 6 33.84 32.60 -45.72
N ARG A 7 33.56 32.81 -44.42
CA ARG A 7 33.78 34.09 -43.69
C ARG A 7 33.34 33.97 -42.22
N VAL A 8 34.28 33.57 -41.35
CA VAL A 8 34.30 33.99 -39.94
C VAL A 8 35.74 34.38 -39.60
N GLY A 9 35.93 35.61 -39.11
CA GLY A 9 37.15 36.19 -38.51
C GLY A 9 37.45 37.60 -39.04
N PRO A 10 38.18 38.49 -38.31
CA PRO A 10 38.95 38.30 -37.06
C PRO A 10 38.87 39.50 -36.06
N TRP A 11 39.92 39.70 -35.23
CA TRP A 11 40.16 40.58 -34.04
C TRP A 11 39.95 39.83 -32.71
N LEU A 12 40.92 39.14 -32.08
CA LEU A 12 42.34 39.45 -31.71
C LEU A 12 42.42 40.79 -30.95
N MET A 13 42.70 40.85 -29.64
CA MET A 13 44.00 40.51 -29.04
C MET A 13 43.96 40.27 -27.51
N MET A 14 44.77 39.29 -27.10
CA MET A 14 45.68 39.25 -25.94
C MET A 14 45.16 39.40 -24.49
N ALA A 15 45.18 38.30 -23.76
CA ALA A 15 46.10 38.15 -22.61
C ALA A 15 46.41 36.67 -22.36
N VAL A 16 47.70 36.40 -22.29
CA VAL A 16 48.36 35.10 -22.17
C VAL A 16 48.21 34.55 -20.75
N GLY A 17 47.94 33.25 -20.63
CA GLY A 17 47.94 32.54 -19.35
C GLY A 17 47.29 31.16 -19.44
N THR A 18 47.93 30.23 -20.15
CA THR A 18 47.57 28.80 -20.12
C THR A 18 47.77 28.23 -18.71
N PRO A 19 46.75 27.63 -18.06
CA PRO A 19 46.97 26.87 -16.83
C PRO A 19 47.58 25.52 -17.20
N THR A 20 48.86 25.37 -16.87
CA THR A 20 49.57 24.10 -16.91
C THR A 20 49.04 23.19 -15.80
N SER A 21 48.36 22.12 -16.21
CA SER A 21 47.90 20.96 -15.42
C SER A 21 46.42 20.92 -15.01
N VAL A 22 45.85 19.73 -15.19
CA VAL A 22 44.47 19.33 -14.83
C VAL A 22 44.20 19.47 -13.32
N SER A 23 45.24 19.54 -12.49
CA SER A 23 45.15 19.70 -11.03
C SER A 23 44.63 21.08 -10.60
N ASP A 24 44.98 22.15 -11.30
CA ASP A 24 44.57 23.51 -10.91
C ASP A 24 43.08 23.80 -11.19
N CYS A 25 42.56 23.18 -12.25
CA CYS A 25 41.13 23.22 -12.57
C CYS A 25 40.29 22.45 -11.52
N TRP A 26 40.85 21.33 -11.01
CA TRP A 26 40.25 20.54 -9.93
C TRP A 26 40.27 21.25 -8.56
N LEU A 27 41.32 22.01 -8.27
CA LEU A 27 41.45 22.81 -7.05
C LEU A 27 40.43 23.97 -7.00
N GLY A 28 40.18 24.63 -8.13
CA GLY A 28 39.15 25.68 -8.25
C GLY A 28 37.72 25.15 -8.04
N TYR A 29 37.44 23.95 -8.57
CA TYR A 29 36.15 23.27 -8.40
C TYR A 29 35.93 22.80 -6.95
N ARG A 30 36.97 22.24 -6.31
CA ARG A 30 36.96 21.82 -4.88
C ARG A 30 36.74 22.99 -3.91
N SER A 31 37.35 24.15 -4.16
CA SER A 31 37.20 25.36 -3.34
C SER A 31 35.79 25.95 -3.39
N SER A 32 35.16 25.92 -4.58
CA SER A 32 33.76 26.31 -4.74
C SER A 32 32.80 25.33 -4.09
N LEU A 33 33.10 24.02 -4.15
CA LEU A 33 32.30 22.96 -3.51
C LEU A 33 32.35 23.04 -1.97
N THR A 34 33.52 23.29 -1.39
CA THR A 34 33.68 23.46 0.07
C THR A 34 33.02 24.74 0.57
N ARG A 35 33.05 25.83 -0.19
CA ARG A 35 32.32 27.07 0.14
C ARG A 35 30.79 26.88 0.06
N ALA A 36 30.31 26.05 -0.88
CA ALA A 36 28.90 25.70 -1.01
C ALA A 36 28.41 24.76 0.12
N LEU A 37 29.21 23.75 0.48
CA LEU A 37 28.91 22.81 1.58
C LEU A 37 28.95 23.48 2.97
N ARG A 38 29.79 24.51 3.15
CA ARG A 38 29.83 25.32 4.39
C ARG A 38 28.57 26.16 4.62
N GLN A 39 27.82 26.49 3.56
CA GLN A 39 26.59 27.28 3.64
C GLN A 39 25.32 26.43 3.81
N SER A 40 25.38 25.12 3.55
CA SER A 40 24.20 24.23 3.57
C SER A 40 23.95 23.55 4.92
N GLY A 41 24.93 23.50 5.83
CA GLY A 41 24.75 22.90 7.16
C GLY A 41 24.46 21.39 7.13
N ASP A 42 24.90 20.71 6.07
CA ASP A 42 24.69 19.27 5.86
C ASP A 42 25.72 18.42 6.62
N SER A 43 25.30 17.28 7.18
CA SER A 43 26.19 16.34 7.88
C SER A 43 27.23 15.68 6.96
N SER A 44 27.11 15.86 5.65
CA SER A 44 28.03 15.36 4.64
C SER A 44 29.35 16.15 4.59
N PHE A 45 29.36 17.40 5.08
CA PHE A 45 30.60 18.16 5.29
C PHE A 45 31.48 17.52 6.37
N VAL A 46 30.86 16.83 7.33
CA VAL A 46 31.54 16.19 8.47
C VAL A 46 32.31 14.94 8.03
N TYR A 47 31.77 14.15 7.10
CA TYR A 47 32.48 13.01 6.51
C TYR A 47 33.59 13.42 5.54
N PHE A 48 33.41 14.54 4.82
CA PHE A 48 34.45 15.10 3.94
C PHE A 48 35.66 15.64 4.72
N MET A 49 35.44 16.17 5.94
CA MET A 49 36.50 16.71 6.80
C MET A 49 37.26 15.66 7.61
N MET A 50 36.68 14.48 7.88
CA MET A 50 37.37 13.37 8.56
C MET A 50 38.39 12.64 7.67
N ALA A 51 38.44 12.95 6.37
CA ALA A 51 39.36 12.35 5.40
C ALA A 51 40.46 13.31 4.93
N LEU A 52 40.75 14.39 5.67
CA LEU A 52 41.82 15.32 5.32
C LEU A 52 43.18 14.73 5.71
N SER A 53 44.09 14.66 4.74
CA SER A 53 45.48 14.23 4.98
C SER A 53 46.23 15.28 5.81
N LYS A 54 47.33 14.88 6.47
CA LYS A 54 48.18 15.77 7.29
C LYS A 54 48.59 17.06 6.56
N ASP A 55 48.70 16.98 5.23
CA ASP A 55 49.12 18.09 4.37
C ASP A 55 47.97 19.05 4.02
N GLU A 56 46.71 18.59 4.05
CA GLU A 56 45.53 19.44 3.83
C GLU A 56 45.14 20.24 5.10
N ILE A 57 45.39 19.71 6.30
CA ILE A 57 45.07 20.37 7.58
C ILE A 57 46.12 21.43 7.95
N ARG A 58 47.39 21.20 7.59
CA ARG A 58 48.53 22.05 7.93
C ARG A 58 48.35 23.53 7.59
N PRO A 59 47.96 23.95 6.36
CA PRO A 59 47.80 25.37 6.03
C PRO A 59 46.63 26.05 6.75
N HIS A 60 45.63 25.29 7.21
CA HIS A 60 44.51 25.82 7.98
C HIS A 60 44.88 26.06 9.44
N VAL A 61 45.63 25.14 10.05
CA VAL A 61 46.17 25.30 11.40
C VAL A 61 47.20 26.42 11.44
N ASP A 62 48.05 26.52 10.43
CA ASP A 62 49.04 27.59 10.29
C ASP A 62 48.39 28.99 10.25
N LYS A 63 47.40 29.20 9.39
CA LYS A 63 46.60 30.44 9.33
C LYS A 63 45.85 30.75 10.64
N LEU A 64 45.44 29.73 11.40
CA LEU A 64 44.75 29.91 12.68
C LEU A 64 45.74 30.40 13.74
N ILE A 65 46.90 29.76 13.84
CA ILE A 65 47.96 30.13 14.77
C ILE A 65 48.49 31.53 14.44
N GLN A 66 48.68 31.84 13.16
CA GLN A 66 49.08 33.18 12.69
C GLN A 66 48.08 34.26 13.13
N ARG A 67 46.77 34.00 12.98
CA ARG A 67 45.73 34.93 13.46
C ARG A 67 45.66 35.05 14.98
N PHE A 68 45.96 33.97 15.70
CA PHE A 68 45.87 33.93 17.15
C PHE A 68 47.05 34.62 17.83
N LEU A 69 48.27 34.40 17.33
CA LEU A 69 49.50 34.97 17.88
C LEU A 69 49.85 36.34 17.27
N GLY A 70 49.30 36.68 16.10
CA GLY A 70 49.55 37.97 15.43
C GLY A 70 50.95 38.13 14.84
N VAL A 71 51.74 37.05 14.79
CA VAL A 71 53.12 37.04 14.26
C VAL A 71 53.09 36.59 12.80
N SER A 72 53.89 37.22 11.93
CA SER A 72 53.88 36.94 10.48
C SER A 72 54.32 35.50 10.15
N GLU A 73 55.21 34.92 10.96
CA GLU A 73 55.64 33.52 10.85
C GLU A 73 55.52 32.80 12.20
N PRO A 74 54.53 31.90 12.38
CA PRO A 74 54.47 31.06 13.58
C PRO A 74 55.54 29.96 13.54
N SER A 75 56.08 29.58 14.70
CA SER A 75 57.11 28.54 14.80
C SER A 75 56.63 27.22 14.19
N GLN A 76 57.34 26.69 13.19
CA GLN A 76 56.94 25.48 12.48
C GLN A 76 56.77 24.25 13.39
N SER A 77 57.48 24.21 14.52
CA SER A 77 57.35 23.19 15.57
C SER A 77 55.98 23.21 16.25
N LEU A 78 55.44 24.40 16.56
CA LEU A 78 54.12 24.60 17.15
C LEU A 78 53.01 24.16 16.20
N VAL A 79 53.09 24.58 14.93
CA VAL A 79 52.14 24.18 13.88
C VAL A 79 52.16 22.66 13.68
N SER A 80 53.36 22.06 13.65
CA SER A 80 53.51 20.61 13.50
C SER A 80 52.98 19.83 14.71
N SER A 81 53.16 20.34 15.93
CA SER A 81 52.63 19.74 17.16
C SER A 81 51.08 19.81 17.19
N ALA A 82 50.51 20.96 16.83
CA ALA A 82 49.06 21.15 16.75
C ALA A 82 48.41 20.23 15.69
N VAL A 83 49.00 20.12 14.49
CA VAL A 83 48.53 19.20 13.44
C VAL A 83 48.64 17.75 13.91
N ARG A 84 49.73 17.37 14.58
CA ARG A 84 49.91 16.01 15.12
C ARG A 84 48.86 15.68 16.19
N CYS A 85 48.49 16.64 17.04
CA CYS A 85 47.45 16.45 18.05
C CYS A 85 46.07 16.22 17.41
N LEU A 86 45.75 16.94 16.34
CA LEU A 86 44.50 16.77 15.60
C LEU A 86 44.45 15.45 14.82
N VAL A 87 45.52 15.09 14.12
CA VAL A 87 45.58 13.85 13.30
C VAL A 87 45.58 12.59 14.16
N LYS A 88 46.21 12.63 15.35
CA LYS A 88 46.19 11.50 16.31
C LYS A 88 44.94 11.46 17.18
N GLY A 89 44.04 12.44 17.08
CA GLY A 89 42.81 12.51 17.87
C GLY A 89 43.05 12.63 19.38
N TYR A 90 44.02 13.45 19.80
CA TYR A 90 44.26 13.67 21.23
C TYR A 90 43.13 14.49 21.87
N ASP A 91 42.82 14.20 23.15
CA ASP A 91 41.86 14.99 23.93
C ASP A 91 42.37 16.41 24.17
N GLN A 92 41.45 17.33 24.46
CA GLN A 92 41.74 18.75 24.72
C GLN A 92 42.80 18.95 25.80
N ARG A 93 42.73 18.20 26.92
CA ARG A 93 43.73 18.26 28.01
C ARG A 93 45.13 17.88 27.54
N ARG A 94 45.26 16.75 26.83
CA ARG A 94 46.54 16.28 26.28
C ARG A 94 47.08 17.22 25.21
N THR A 95 46.20 17.91 24.49
CA THR A 95 46.61 18.90 23.50
C THR A 95 47.14 20.16 24.17
N ILE A 96 46.53 20.61 25.28
CA ILE A 96 47.03 21.74 26.08
C ILE A 96 48.44 21.43 26.61
N ASP A 97 48.65 20.23 27.17
CA ASP A 97 49.96 19.81 27.69
C ASP A 97 51.07 19.76 26.61
N LYS A 98 50.70 19.49 25.35
CA LYS A 98 51.64 19.45 24.21
C LYS A 98 51.84 20.81 23.54
N LEU A 99 50.95 21.76 23.78
CA LEU A 99 51.08 23.14 23.31
C LEU A 99 51.72 24.04 24.37
N SER A 100 51.60 23.71 25.65
CA SER A 100 52.22 24.43 26.77
C SER A 100 53.75 24.33 26.79
N SER A 101 54.33 23.35 26.09
CA SER A 101 55.79 23.28 25.86
C SER A 101 56.31 24.34 24.87
N TYR A 102 55.41 25.02 24.15
CA TYR A 102 55.76 26.01 23.12
C TYR A 102 55.11 27.38 23.35
N LEU A 103 54.12 27.48 24.25
CA LEU A 103 53.36 28.69 24.55
C LEU A 103 53.06 28.74 26.05
N ASP A 104 52.86 29.95 26.60
CA ASP A 104 52.38 30.13 27.98
C ASP A 104 51.10 29.32 28.24
N SER A 105 50.97 28.72 29.42
CA SER A 105 49.85 27.82 29.77
C SER A 105 48.47 28.43 29.43
N SER A 106 48.24 29.71 29.74
CA SER A 106 46.98 30.41 29.42
C SER A 106 46.75 30.60 27.91
N LYS A 107 47.82 30.77 27.11
CA LYS A 107 47.74 30.88 25.65
C LYS A 107 47.56 29.50 25.00
N ALA A 108 48.18 28.46 25.55
CA ALA A 108 48.03 27.08 25.12
C ALA A 108 46.59 26.58 25.32
N GLU A 109 45.95 26.89 26.46
CA GLU A 109 44.53 26.62 26.71
C GLU A 109 43.62 27.28 25.67
N LYS A 110 43.78 28.60 25.47
CA LYS A 110 42.97 29.35 24.50
C LYS A 110 43.18 28.90 23.05
N LEU A 111 44.41 28.51 22.69
CA LEU A 111 44.71 27.99 21.36
C LEU A 111 44.11 26.60 21.16
N ALA A 112 44.21 25.71 22.15
CA ALA A 112 43.57 24.40 22.12
C ALA A 112 42.05 24.55 21.95
N ASP A 113 41.41 25.43 22.72
CA ASP A 113 39.98 25.72 22.59
C ASP A 113 39.60 26.18 21.18
N GLN A 114 40.40 27.04 20.56
CA GLN A 114 40.15 27.49 19.19
C GLN A 114 40.38 26.39 18.15
N LEU A 115 41.35 25.50 18.35
CA LEU A 115 41.58 24.35 17.49
C LEU A 115 40.38 23.38 17.56
N PHE A 116 39.98 22.95 18.76
CA PHE A 116 38.83 22.04 18.90
C PHE A 116 37.50 22.68 18.51
N ARG A 117 37.33 24.00 18.68
CA ARG A 117 36.11 24.69 18.21
C ARG A 117 36.02 24.76 16.69
N ASN A 118 37.15 24.82 16.00
CA ASN A 118 37.18 24.93 14.54
C ASN A 118 37.26 23.56 13.85
N PHE A 119 37.78 22.53 14.52
CA PHE A 119 38.05 21.22 13.94
C PHE A 119 37.32 20.04 14.62
N SER A 120 36.73 20.20 15.81
CA SER A 120 35.94 19.16 16.50
C SER A 120 34.48 19.57 16.76
N ASN A 121 33.58 18.57 16.70
CA ASN A 121 32.13 18.73 16.68
C ASN A 121 31.46 18.79 18.07
N ASP A 122 32.22 18.81 19.17
CA ASP A 122 31.66 18.68 20.54
C ASP A 122 31.00 19.95 21.11
N GLY A 123 31.18 21.11 20.47
CA GLY A 123 30.66 22.39 20.96
C GLY A 123 29.14 22.59 20.83
N ASP A 124 28.45 21.79 20.01
CA ASP A 124 26.99 21.93 19.80
C ASP A 124 26.15 21.12 20.82
N SER A 125 26.78 20.18 21.52
CA SER A 125 26.14 19.36 22.57
C SER A 125 25.94 20.14 23.88
N GLN A 126 26.91 20.98 24.28
CA GLN A 126 26.81 21.74 25.53
C GLN A 126 25.90 22.98 25.46
N LYS A 127 25.75 23.61 24.28
CA LYS A 127 24.85 24.77 24.12
C LYS A 127 23.37 24.38 24.09
N LYS A 128 23.04 23.15 23.71
CA LYS A 128 21.67 22.60 23.78
C LYS A 128 21.26 22.18 25.19
N ALA A 129 22.20 21.86 26.07
CA ALA A 129 21.92 21.52 27.47
C ALA A 129 21.60 22.77 28.31
N LYS A 130 22.30 23.90 28.12
CA LYS A 130 22.06 25.14 28.89
C LYS A 130 20.80 25.93 28.49
N LYS A 131 20.16 25.62 27.35
CA LYS A 131 18.91 26.27 26.90
C LYS A 131 17.65 25.45 27.20
N ARG A 132 17.78 24.27 27.83
CA ARG A 132 16.66 23.43 28.26
C ARG A 132 16.40 23.47 29.78
N HIS A 133 17.16 24.28 30.53
CA HIS A 133 17.05 24.38 31.99
C HIS A 133 16.49 25.75 32.46
N ARG A 134 15.57 26.33 31.70
CA ARG A 134 14.81 27.50 32.15
C ARG A 134 13.42 27.41 31.52
N ASP A 135 12.62 26.55 32.13
CA ASP A 135 11.17 26.65 32.33
C ASP A 135 10.64 25.27 32.76
N GLU A 136 10.86 24.92 34.03
CA GLU A 136 9.96 24.03 34.77
C GLU A 136 9.68 24.70 36.12
N GLU A 137 8.60 25.49 36.16
CA GLU A 137 7.95 25.83 37.42
C GLU A 137 6.94 24.72 37.76
N VAL A 138 7.31 23.99 38.80
CA VAL A 138 6.52 23.30 39.82
C VAL A 138 4.99 23.53 39.73
N SER A 139 4.25 22.48 39.38
CA SER A 139 2.81 22.38 39.66
C SER A 139 2.65 21.55 40.94
N GLU A 140 2.35 22.23 42.04
CA GLU A 140 2.08 21.62 43.34
C GLU A 140 0.76 20.83 43.32
N ASN A 141 0.84 19.61 43.85
CA ASN A 141 -0.29 18.79 44.25
C ASN A 141 -1.11 19.48 45.35
N LYS A 142 -2.40 19.73 45.08
CA LYS A 142 -3.41 19.89 46.14
C LYS A 142 -4.42 18.75 46.10
N LYS A 143 -4.32 17.89 47.13
CA LYS A 143 -5.30 16.89 47.53
C LYS A 143 -6.64 17.57 47.84
N ILE A 144 -7.72 17.11 47.24
CA ILE A 144 -9.10 17.48 47.61
C ILE A 144 -9.65 16.37 48.53
N LYS A 145 -10.04 16.79 49.73
CA LYS A 145 -10.61 15.98 50.81
C LYS A 145 -12.13 15.88 50.61
N VAL A 146 -12.67 14.68 50.84
CA VAL A 146 -14.10 14.32 50.83
C VAL A 146 -14.68 14.50 52.24
N GLU A 147 -15.87 15.10 52.34
CA GLU A 147 -16.96 15.00 53.35
C GLU A 147 -17.88 16.23 53.15
N GLU A 148 -19.20 16.26 53.23
CA GLU A 148 -20.30 15.30 53.38
C GLU A 148 -21.58 16.10 52.99
N HIS A 149 -22.67 15.43 52.56
CA HIS A 149 -23.94 16.04 52.11
C HIS A 149 -24.71 16.74 53.26
N PRO A 150 -25.68 17.65 52.96
CA PRO A 150 -27.07 17.17 52.91
C PRO A 150 -27.99 17.80 51.83
N SER A 151 -29.00 17.00 51.46
CA SER A 151 -30.36 17.33 50.96
C SER A 151 -30.57 18.09 49.63
N LEU A 152 -31.16 17.35 48.68
CA LEU A 152 -32.10 17.76 47.60
C LEU A 152 -33.18 18.75 48.11
N PRO A 153 -33.82 19.62 47.28
CA PRO A 153 -34.63 19.12 46.15
C PRO A 153 -34.88 20.03 44.91
N VAL A 154 -35.53 19.39 43.93
CA VAL A 154 -36.40 19.89 42.84
C VAL A 154 -35.77 20.35 41.52
N ALA A 155 -36.45 19.90 40.45
CA ALA A 155 -36.08 19.87 39.06
C ALA A 155 -36.48 21.13 38.26
N GLY A 156 -35.75 21.35 37.15
CA GLY A 156 -36.27 21.97 35.93
C GLY A 156 -35.75 23.37 35.63
N GLN A 157 -34.73 23.47 34.75
CA GLN A 157 -34.60 24.45 33.65
C GLN A 157 -33.23 24.33 32.93
N PRO A 158 -33.17 24.25 31.58
CA PRO A 158 -31.94 24.45 30.82
C PRO A 158 -31.72 25.92 30.40
N SER A 159 -30.46 26.34 30.44
CA SER A 159 -29.92 27.66 30.04
C SER A 159 -29.95 27.88 28.49
N PRO A 160 -29.81 29.13 28.01
CA PRO A 160 -30.39 29.62 26.76
C PRO A 160 -29.50 29.37 25.53
N GLY A 161 -30.09 28.88 24.44
CA GLY A 161 -29.42 28.81 23.13
C GLY A 161 -29.83 27.67 22.21
N GLN A 162 -30.71 26.77 22.63
CA GLN A 162 -31.29 25.73 21.75
C GLN A 162 -32.72 26.10 21.38
N LEU A 163 -32.99 26.21 20.08
CA LEU A 163 -34.36 26.27 19.54
C LEU A 163 -35.13 25.07 20.07
N THR A 164 -36.32 25.33 20.61
CA THR A 164 -37.11 24.31 21.30
C THR A 164 -37.56 23.23 20.33
N THR A 165 -37.72 22.00 20.84
CA THR A 165 -38.19 20.85 20.05
C THR A 165 -39.52 21.12 19.36
N MET A 166 -40.38 21.96 19.95
CA MET A 166 -41.64 22.42 19.35
C MET A 166 -41.44 23.29 18.10
N GLN A 167 -40.47 24.22 18.10
CA GLN A 167 -40.20 25.07 16.93
C GLN A 167 -39.62 24.27 15.76
N ILE A 168 -38.85 23.21 16.05
CA ILE A 168 -38.31 22.31 15.02
C ILE A 168 -39.43 21.44 14.42
N GLN A 169 -40.38 21.01 15.24
CA GLN A 169 -41.53 20.23 14.83
C GLN A 169 -42.53 21.06 14.00
N GLU A 170 -42.74 22.32 14.36
CA GLU A 170 -43.57 23.27 13.62
C GLU A 170 -42.95 23.63 12.25
N MET A 171 -41.63 23.81 12.18
CA MET A 171 -40.92 24.06 10.93
C MET A 171 -40.99 22.86 9.96
N MET A 172 -40.92 21.63 10.48
CA MET A 172 -41.09 20.42 9.66
C MET A 172 -42.54 20.21 9.22
N ALA A 173 -43.53 20.54 10.05
CA ALA A 173 -44.95 20.46 9.70
C ALA A 173 -45.33 21.48 8.62
N ASN A 174 -44.80 22.71 8.68
CA ASN A 174 -45.01 23.71 7.62
C ASN A 174 -44.32 23.33 6.31
N ALA A 175 -43.14 22.70 6.37
CA ALA A 175 -42.47 22.17 5.18
C ALA A 175 -43.28 21.03 4.51
N GLN A 176 -43.91 20.16 5.31
CA GLN A 176 -44.78 19.10 4.80
C GLN A 176 -46.06 19.64 4.17
N ARG A 177 -46.69 20.65 4.78
CA ARG A 177 -47.86 21.34 4.22
C ARG A 177 -47.57 22.01 2.87
N MET A 178 -46.44 22.70 2.72
CA MET A 178 -46.07 23.33 1.43
C MET A 178 -45.86 22.29 0.31
N ILE A 179 -45.32 21.12 0.63
CA ILE A 179 -45.11 20.05 -0.36
C ILE A 179 -46.46 19.46 -0.80
N GLU A 180 -47.39 19.31 0.14
CA GLU A 180 -48.71 18.74 -0.12
C GLU A 180 -49.61 19.69 -0.92
N GLU A 181 -49.53 21.00 -0.66
CA GLU A 181 -50.19 22.05 -1.45
C GLU A 181 -49.65 22.12 -2.89
N ARG A 182 -48.32 22.02 -3.05
CA ARG A 182 -47.67 22.04 -4.38
C ARG A 182 -47.97 20.77 -5.18
N LYS A 183 -48.12 19.63 -4.50
CA LYS A 183 -48.57 18.37 -5.10
C LYS A 183 -50.05 18.43 -5.52
N LYS A 184 -50.89 19.12 -4.76
CA LYS A 184 -52.31 19.36 -5.10
C LYS A 184 -52.47 20.30 -6.29
N GLN A 185 -51.61 21.32 -6.42
CA GLN A 185 -51.58 22.21 -7.58
C GLN A 185 -51.09 21.52 -8.86
N MET A 186 -50.15 20.57 -8.77
CA MET A 186 -49.68 19.78 -9.92
C MET A 186 -50.69 18.72 -10.40
N LEU A 187 -51.72 18.39 -9.61
CA LEU A 187 -52.76 17.44 -10.00
C LEU A 187 -53.97 18.12 -10.70
N MET A 188 -54.12 19.44 -10.59
CA MET A 188 -55.24 20.20 -11.21
C MET A 188 -54.92 20.80 -12.58
N SER A 189 -53.69 20.68 -13.08
CA SER A 189 -53.32 21.18 -14.41
C SER A 189 -52.81 20.03 -15.27
N GLY A 190 -53.66 19.54 -16.17
CA GLY A 190 -53.27 18.66 -17.26
C GLY A 190 -53.94 19.10 -18.55
N THR A 191 -53.15 19.52 -19.55
CA THR A 191 -53.33 19.23 -20.99
C THR A 191 -52.16 19.75 -21.86
N LEU A 192 -51.46 18.79 -22.48
CA LEU A 192 -50.94 18.60 -23.86
C LEU A 192 -50.19 19.64 -24.75
N SER A 193 -49.27 19.03 -25.53
CA SER A 193 -48.76 19.32 -26.91
C SER A 193 -47.54 20.23 -27.06
N GLN A 194 -46.58 20.07 -28.00
CA GLN A 194 -46.21 19.06 -29.02
C GLN A 194 -44.76 19.41 -29.52
N VAL A 195 -44.16 18.51 -30.30
CA VAL A 195 -42.76 18.48 -30.85
C VAL A 195 -42.55 19.44 -32.07
N PRO A 196 -41.34 19.67 -32.65
CA PRO A 196 -40.67 18.70 -33.55
C PRO A 196 -39.11 18.62 -33.56
N SER A 197 -38.66 17.36 -33.70
CA SER A 197 -37.57 16.74 -34.50
C SER A 197 -36.51 17.53 -35.30
N SER A 198 -35.26 17.01 -35.28
CA SER A 198 -34.47 16.47 -36.45
C SER A 198 -33.01 16.14 -36.03
N ALA A 199 -32.56 14.88 -36.04
CA ALA A 199 -31.86 14.13 -37.11
C ALA A 199 -30.35 14.53 -37.24
N ASN A 200 -29.34 13.68 -37.49
CA ASN A 200 -29.26 12.29 -37.96
C ASN A 200 -27.80 11.76 -37.85
N ASN A 201 -27.64 10.43 -38.01
CA ASN A 201 -26.46 9.65 -38.47
C ASN A 201 -25.36 9.25 -37.44
N LEU A 202 -24.82 8.02 -37.37
CA LEU A 202 -24.88 6.83 -38.24
C LEU A 202 -24.38 5.56 -37.48
N ALA A 203 -25.10 4.44 -37.63
CA ALA A 203 -24.73 3.01 -37.88
C ALA A 203 -23.38 2.41 -37.36
N SER A 204 -23.15 1.10 -37.16
CA SER A 204 -23.89 -0.18 -37.11
C SER A 204 -22.81 -1.28 -37.11
N GLY A 205 -23.09 -2.48 -36.55
CA GLY A 205 -22.31 -3.68 -36.90
C GLY A 205 -22.26 -4.77 -35.82
N ALA A 206 -23.21 -5.70 -35.89
CA ALA A 206 -23.13 -7.01 -35.25
C ALA A 206 -22.59 -8.04 -36.25
N SER A 207 -21.89 -9.07 -35.75
CA SER A 207 -22.22 -10.51 -35.93
C SER A 207 -20.98 -11.41 -35.98
N ALA A 208 -21.20 -12.62 -35.45
CA ALA A 208 -20.27 -13.72 -35.26
C ALA A 208 -19.96 -14.51 -36.55
N GLY A 209 -18.95 -15.37 -36.47
CA GLY A 209 -18.73 -16.48 -37.40
C GLY A 209 -17.74 -17.51 -36.84
N ALA A 210 -18.24 -18.68 -36.46
CA ALA A 210 -17.46 -19.93 -36.36
C ALA A 210 -17.39 -20.61 -37.75
N PRO A 211 -16.51 -21.60 -37.95
CA PRO A 211 -16.98 -23.00 -38.08
C PRO A 211 -16.09 -23.99 -37.27
N SER A 212 -16.59 -25.06 -36.63
CA SER A 212 -17.06 -26.36 -37.16
C SER A 212 -15.89 -27.18 -37.77
N ALA A 213 -15.67 -28.49 -37.59
CA ALA A 213 -16.48 -29.59 -37.05
C ALA A 213 -15.65 -30.91 -36.94
N THR A 214 -16.20 -31.88 -36.19
CA THR A 214 -16.19 -33.36 -36.42
C THR A 214 -14.90 -34.19 -36.16
N SER A 215 -14.91 -35.43 -35.64
CA SER A 215 -15.95 -36.47 -35.38
C SER A 215 -15.39 -37.60 -34.49
N ASP A 216 -16.26 -38.19 -33.65
CA ASP A 216 -16.46 -39.64 -33.29
C ASP A 216 -15.25 -40.55 -32.91
N VAL A 217 -15.29 -41.59 -32.03
CA VAL A 217 -16.28 -42.64 -31.70
C VAL A 217 -15.98 -43.23 -30.27
N SER A 218 -17.04 -43.76 -29.64
CA SER A 218 -17.28 -44.54 -28.38
C SER A 218 -16.40 -45.81 -28.08
N PRO A 219 -16.59 -46.65 -27.00
CA PRO A 219 -17.66 -46.71 -25.97
C PRO A 219 -17.28 -47.05 -24.50
N SER A 220 -18.09 -46.64 -23.51
CA SER A 220 -18.36 -47.40 -22.26
C SER A 220 -19.76 -47.07 -21.67
N LEU A 221 -20.74 -47.13 -22.57
CA LEU A 221 -22.13 -46.69 -22.42
C LEU A 221 -23.09 -47.60 -21.60
N SER A 222 -22.62 -48.62 -20.86
CA SER A 222 -23.54 -49.59 -20.23
C SER A 222 -23.76 -49.39 -18.73
N GLU A 223 -22.75 -49.09 -17.91
CA GLU A 223 -22.90 -49.07 -16.45
C GLU A 223 -23.51 -47.78 -15.90
N ASN A 224 -23.27 -46.64 -16.55
CA ASN A 224 -23.83 -45.36 -16.12
C ASN A 224 -25.33 -45.24 -16.48
N LYS A 225 -25.79 -45.94 -17.53
CA LYS A 225 -27.23 -45.99 -17.88
C LYS A 225 -28.03 -46.84 -16.91
N ALA A 226 -27.48 -47.93 -16.37
CA ALA A 226 -28.18 -48.76 -15.38
C ALA A 226 -28.40 -48.03 -14.04
N ARG A 227 -27.44 -47.22 -13.60
CA ARG A 227 -27.57 -46.40 -12.37
C ARG A 227 -28.53 -45.23 -12.54
N ILE A 228 -28.56 -44.61 -13.72
CA ILE A 228 -29.51 -43.54 -14.04
C ILE A 228 -30.93 -44.11 -14.18
N ALA A 229 -31.10 -45.30 -14.78
CA ALA A 229 -32.37 -46.01 -14.90
C ALA A 229 -32.95 -46.44 -13.54
N GLN A 230 -32.12 -46.90 -12.60
CA GLN A 230 -32.57 -47.21 -11.23
C GLN A 230 -33.00 -45.94 -10.47
N LEU A 231 -32.31 -44.81 -10.67
CA LEU A 231 -32.66 -43.53 -10.07
C LEU A 231 -33.96 -42.95 -10.65
N THR A 232 -34.18 -43.05 -11.96
CA THR A 232 -35.45 -42.63 -12.59
C THR A 232 -36.61 -43.56 -12.25
N ALA A 233 -36.40 -44.88 -12.15
CA ALA A 233 -37.41 -45.83 -11.68
C ALA A 233 -37.83 -45.56 -10.22
N MET A 234 -36.89 -45.19 -9.35
CA MET A 234 -37.17 -44.84 -7.96
C MET A 234 -37.91 -43.50 -7.82
N ILE A 235 -37.68 -42.56 -8.75
CA ILE A 235 -38.41 -41.29 -8.83
C ILE A 235 -39.84 -41.52 -9.36
N GLN A 236 -40.03 -42.39 -10.37
CA GLN A 236 -41.36 -42.77 -10.89
C GLN A 236 -42.20 -43.59 -9.89
N ALA A 237 -41.59 -44.47 -9.10
CA ALA A 237 -42.27 -45.21 -8.03
C ALA A 237 -42.74 -44.29 -6.88
N LYS A 238 -42.09 -43.13 -6.69
CA LYS A 238 -42.51 -42.12 -5.70
C LYS A 238 -43.53 -41.10 -6.21
N LEU A 239 -43.76 -41.04 -7.52
CA LEU A 239 -44.78 -40.19 -8.15
C LEU A 239 -46.10 -40.92 -8.42
N SER A 240 -46.15 -42.25 -8.23
CA SER A 240 -47.30 -43.11 -8.53
C SER A 240 -48.22 -43.41 -7.33
N SER A 241 -48.02 -42.79 -6.17
CA SER A 241 -48.85 -43.03 -4.97
C SER A 241 -49.89 -41.96 -4.64
N LYS A 242 -50.25 -41.05 -5.57
CA LYS A 242 -51.48 -40.23 -5.46
C LYS A 242 -52.13 -39.96 -6.84
N PRO A 243 -53.44 -40.21 -7.01
CA PRO A 243 -54.13 -40.15 -8.30
C PRO A 243 -54.80 -38.78 -8.52
N ALA A 244 -54.80 -38.31 -9.78
CA ALA A 244 -55.94 -37.70 -10.49
C ALA A 244 -55.43 -36.88 -11.69
N LEU A 245 -56.18 -36.98 -12.80
CA LEU A 245 -56.07 -36.17 -14.02
C LEU A 245 -54.86 -36.46 -14.93
N LEU A 246 -55.04 -37.45 -15.82
CA LEU A 246 -55.12 -37.26 -17.28
C LEU A 246 -55.16 -38.63 -17.97
N THR A 247 -56.37 -39.03 -18.37
CA THR A 247 -56.65 -40.16 -19.26
C THR A 247 -56.51 -39.72 -20.72
N ASN A 248 -56.04 -40.65 -21.55
CA ASN A 248 -56.12 -40.72 -23.01
C ASN A 248 -55.40 -39.64 -23.84
N TRP A 249 -54.32 -40.04 -24.53
CA TRP A 249 -54.39 -40.35 -25.98
C TRP A 249 -53.06 -40.95 -26.50
N LYS A 250 -53.14 -41.99 -27.35
CA LYS A 250 -52.04 -42.67 -28.06
C LYS A 250 -51.75 -41.97 -29.40
N PRO A 251 -50.52 -41.97 -29.94
CA PRO A 251 -50.26 -41.47 -31.29
C PRO A 251 -50.51 -42.58 -32.31
N ASP A 252 -51.29 -42.29 -33.35
CA ASP A 252 -51.32 -43.07 -34.58
C ASP A 252 -51.43 -42.11 -35.79
N ASP A 253 -51.14 -42.70 -36.94
CA ASP A 253 -50.43 -42.21 -38.12
C ASP A 253 -50.96 -41.03 -38.95
N SER A 254 -50.00 -40.41 -39.64
CA SER A 254 -50.09 -39.76 -40.97
C SER A 254 -51.22 -38.76 -41.27
N LYS A 255 -50.85 -37.47 -41.42
CA LYS A 255 -51.32 -36.55 -42.48
C LYS A 255 -50.66 -35.17 -42.35
N GLN A 256 -50.16 -34.67 -43.47
CA GLN A 256 -49.72 -33.28 -43.63
C GLN A 256 -50.88 -32.33 -43.28
N HIS A 257 -50.69 -31.45 -42.32
CA HIS A 257 -51.58 -30.30 -42.11
C HIS A 257 -50.74 -29.03 -42.13
N LYS A 258 -50.85 -28.29 -43.23
CA LYS A 258 -50.41 -26.89 -43.31
C LYS A 258 -51.15 -26.10 -42.22
N PRO A 259 -50.53 -25.09 -41.57
CA PRO A 259 -51.23 -24.30 -40.58
C PRO A 259 -52.43 -23.59 -41.23
N ALA A 260 -53.57 -23.61 -40.53
CA ALA A 260 -54.79 -22.96 -40.97
C ALA A 260 -54.59 -21.44 -41.11
N PRO A 261 -55.19 -20.78 -42.11
CA PRO A 261 -55.06 -19.35 -42.31
C PRO A 261 -55.67 -18.57 -41.14
N LEU A 262 -54.90 -17.64 -40.60
CA LEU A 262 -55.30 -16.74 -39.53
C LEU A 262 -56.24 -15.67 -40.13
N ILE A 263 -57.50 -15.63 -39.70
CA ILE A 263 -58.47 -14.61 -40.13
C ILE A 263 -58.30 -13.39 -39.21
N LEU A 264 -58.00 -12.25 -39.81
CA LEU A 264 -57.83 -10.96 -39.14
C LEU A 264 -58.93 -10.01 -39.63
N ASP A 265 -59.64 -9.36 -38.71
CA ASP A 265 -60.57 -8.26 -39.04
C ASP A 265 -59.81 -7.00 -39.47
N SER A 266 -60.51 -5.98 -40.00
CA SER A 266 -59.94 -4.70 -40.48
C SER A 266 -59.19 -3.87 -39.42
N GLU A 267 -59.21 -4.29 -38.16
CA GLU A 267 -58.46 -3.71 -37.04
C GLU A 267 -57.30 -4.60 -36.53
N GLY A 268 -56.99 -5.72 -37.20
CA GLY A 268 -55.79 -6.52 -36.95
C GLY A 268 -55.80 -7.43 -35.71
N ARG A 269 -56.98 -7.87 -35.23
CA ARG A 269 -57.13 -8.78 -34.08
C ARG A 269 -57.42 -10.21 -34.52
N THR A 270 -56.93 -11.20 -33.78
CA THR A 270 -57.05 -12.63 -34.12
C THR A 270 -58.37 -13.22 -33.62
N LEU A 271 -59.20 -13.73 -34.54
CA LEU A 271 -60.48 -14.37 -34.24
C LEU A 271 -60.41 -15.89 -34.48
N ASP A 272 -61.05 -16.68 -33.61
CA ASP A 272 -61.31 -18.11 -33.87
C ASP A 272 -62.43 -18.28 -34.91
N MET A 273 -62.57 -19.48 -35.50
CA MET A 273 -63.59 -19.80 -36.53
C MET A 273 -65.06 -19.54 -36.11
N THR A 274 -65.32 -19.25 -34.84
CA THR A 274 -66.64 -18.87 -34.30
C THR A 274 -66.75 -17.38 -33.92
N GLY A 275 -65.83 -16.52 -34.36
CA GLY A 275 -65.92 -15.06 -34.24
C GLY A 275 -65.70 -14.50 -32.82
N LYS A 276 -65.00 -15.23 -31.95
CA LYS A 276 -64.62 -14.74 -30.60
C LYS A 276 -63.13 -14.43 -30.53
N GLU A 277 -62.79 -13.37 -29.82
CA GLU A 277 -61.42 -12.86 -29.68
C GLU A 277 -60.55 -13.77 -28.81
N VAL A 278 -59.45 -14.28 -29.38
CA VAL A 278 -58.49 -15.12 -28.67
C VAL A 278 -57.34 -14.28 -28.16
N HIS A 279 -57.19 -14.17 -26.84
CA HIS A 279 -56.05 -13.51 -26.23
C HIS A 279 -54.87 -14.48 -26.10
N LEU A 280 -53.84 -14.29 -26.93
CA LEU A 280 -52.63 -15.10 -26.90
C LEU A 280 -51.76 -14.72 -25.69
N THR A 281 -51.79 -15.52 -24.61
CA THR A 281 -51.03 -15.23 -23.39
C THR A 281 -49.53 -15.44 -23.61
N HIS A 282 -48.79 -14.35 -23.77
CA HIS A 282 -47.34 -14.37 -23.96
C HIS A 282 -46.62 -14.43 -22.60
N HIS A 283 -46.00 -15.57 -22.26
CA HIS A 283 -45.24 -15.71 -21.02
C HIS A 283 -43.82 -15.13 -21.19
N MET A 284 -43.51 -14.02 -20.53
CA MET A 284 -42.17 -13.42 -20.56
C MET A 284 -41.19 -14.17 -19.63
N PRO A 285 -40.02 -14.62 -20.11
CA PRO A 285 -39.03 -15.28 -19.26
C PRO A 285 -38.31 -14.26 -18.36
N THR A 286 -38.55 -14.29 -17.04
CA THR A 286 -37.81 -13.42 -16.11
C THR A 286 -36.49 -14.05 -15.66
N LEU A 287 -35.40 -13.27 -15.67
CA LEU A 287 -34.07 -13.68 -15.17
C LEU A 287 -34.12 -14.12 -13.70
N LYS A 288 -33.38 -15.21 -13.37
CA LYS A 288 -33.24 -15.84 -12.04
C LYS A 288 -32.99 -14.88 -10.85
N ALA A 289 -32.51 -13.66 -11.11
CA ALA A 289 -32.35 -12.61 -10.11
C ALA A 289 -33.69 -12.19 -9.48
N ASN A 290 -34.77 -12.09 -10.28
CA ASN A 290 -36.09 -11.68 -9.80
C ASN A 290 -36.75 -12.76 -8.93
N ILE A 291 -36.55 -14.04 -9.26
CA ILE A 291 -37.04 -15.17 -8.44
C ILE A 291 -36.37 -15.18 -7.07
N ARG A 292 -35.08 -14.81 -6.99
CA ARG A 292 -34.35 -14.74 -5.71
C ARG A 292 -34.80 -13.55 -4.86
N ALA A 293 -35.11 -12.42 -5.49
CA ALA A 293 -35.69 -11.26 -4.81
C ALA A 293 -37.10 -11.56 -4.27
N GLN A 294 -37.94 -12.25 -5.06
CA GLN A 294 -39.30 -12.61 -4.67
C GLN A 294 -39.33 -13.65 -3.54
N LYS A 295 -38.45 -14.66 -3.57
CA LYS A 295 -38.28 -15.60 -2.45
C LYS A 295 -37.78 -14.91 -1.17
N ARG A 296 -36.92 -13.89 -1.29
CA ARG A 296 -36.44 -13.12 -0.14
C ARG A 296 -37.56 -12.24 0.44
N ALA A 297 -38.44 -11.70 -0.40
CA ALA A 297 -39.61 -10.95 0.03
C ALA A 297 -40.66 -11.86 0.71
N GLN A 298 -40.94 -13.04 0.16
CA GLN A 298 -41.83 -14.03 0.77
C GLN A 298 -41.31 -14.52 2.13
N PHE A 299 -40.00 -14.72 2.26
CA PHE A 299 -39.37 -15.09 3.54
C PHE A 299 -39.46 -13.98 4.59
N LYS A 300 -39.45 -12.70 4.15
CA LYS A 300 -39.60 -11.53 5.02
C LYS A 300 -41.04 -11.37 5.51
N MET A 301 -42.02 -11.56 4.63
CA MET A 301 -43.46 -11.57 4.96
C MET A 301 -43.82 -12.68 5.96
N SER A 302 -43.23 -13.88 5.84
CA SER A 302 -43.44 -14.94 6.84
C SER A 302 -42.82 -14.63 8.20
N GLN A 303 -41.76 -13.82 8.25
CA GLN A 303 -41.15 -13.38 9.51
C GLN A 303 -41.98 -12.29 10.20
N GLU A 304 -42.59 -11.39 9.44
CA GLU A 304 -43.50 -10.36 9.97
C GLU A 304 -44.77 -10.98 10.57
N LYS A 305 -45.35 -12.00 9.93
CA LYS A 305 -46.53 -12.71 10.46
C LYS A 305 -46.28 -13.41 11.80
N VAL A 306 -45.07 -13.93 12.01
CA VAL A 306 -44.66 -14.57 13.29
C VAL A 306 -44.34 -13.53 14.37
N MET A 307 -43.98 -12.29 13.98
CA MET A 307 -43.81 -11.19 14.94
C MET A 307 -45.15 -10.63 15.40
N GLU A 308 -46.15 -10.55 14.53
CA GLU A 308 -47.48 -10.03 14.83
C GLU A 308 -48.22 -10.90 15.87
N GLU A 309 -48.03 -12.22 15.80
CA GLU A 309 -48.60 -13.20 16.75
C GLU A 309 -47.96 -13.13 18.16
N LEU A 310 -46.80 -12.48 18.33
CA LEU A 310 -46.15 -12.25 19.63
C LEU A 310 -46.67 -11.00 20.36
N TYR A 311 -47.41 -10.11 19.69
CA TYR A 311 -47.96 -8.89 20.30
C TYR A 311 -49.30 -9.10 21.03
N GLU A 312 -49.92 -10.28 20.93
CA GLU A 312 -51.19 -10.60 21.61
C GLU A 312 -51.04 -11.30 22.98
N GLN A 313 -49.82 -11.44 23.51
CA GLN A 313 -49.63 -11.96 24.87
C GLN A 313 -49.83 -10.88 25.94
N LYS A 314 -50.83 -11.11 26.81
CA LYS A 314 -51.36 -10.25 27.90
C LYS A 314 -50.36 -9.73 28.96
N PHE A 315 -49.06 -9.99 28.83
CA PHE A 315 -48.01 -9.63 29.81
C PHE A 315 -46.76 -9.00 29.16
N TYR A 316 -46.93 -8.16 28.13
CA TYR A 316 -45.82 -7.43 27.51
C TYR A 316 -45.88 -5.93 27.81
N ASP A 317 -44.80 -5.37 28.38
CA ASP A 317 -44.67 -3.93 28.68
C ASP A 317 -43.93 -3.19 27.55
N SER A 318 -44.62 -2.23 26.93
CA SER A 318 -44.15 -1.46 25.76
C SER A 318 -43.02 -0.46 26.04
N ARG A 319 -42.63 -0.23 27.30
CA ARG A 319 -41.55 0.73 27.63
C ARG A 319 -40.15 0.13 27.52
N LEU A 320 -40.03 -1.20 27.40
CA LEU A 320 -38.76 -1.90 27.30
C LEU A 320 -38.51 -2.32 25.85
N SER A 321 -37.42 -1.86 25.22
CA SER A 321 -37.05 -2.36 23.89
C SER A 321 -36.48 -3.77 24.01
N ALA A 322 -37.31 -4.79 23.84
CA ALA A 322 -36.86 -6.17 23.82
C ALA A 322 -36.06 -6.43 22.53
N LYS A 323 -34.73 -6.32 22.58
CA LYS A 323 -33.88 -6.98 21.59
C LYS A 323 -33.99 -8.48 21.83
N THR A 324 -34.93 -9.14 21.15
CA THR A 324 -35.01 -10.60 21.12
C THR A 324 -33.70 -11.14 20.56
N PHE A 325 -32.86 -11.68 21.44
CA PHE A 325 -31.66 -12.41 21.08
C PHE A 325 -32.07 -13.79 20.51
N GLN A 326 -32.45 -13.80 19.24
CA GLN A 326 -32.77 -15.00 18.47
C GLN A 326 -31.48 -15.76 18.13
N ARG A 327 -30.83 -16.39 19.12
CA ARG A 327 -30.04 -17.58 18.81
C ARG A 327 -31.02 -18.74 18.73
N PRO A 328 -31.19 -19.40 17.57
CA PRO A 328 -32.05 -20.57 17.50
C PRO A 328 -31.51 -21.61 18.48
N ARG A 329 -32.34 -22.01 19.46
CA ARG A 329 -31.97 -23.12 20.34
C ARG A 329 -31.86 -24.37 19.47
N LYS A 330 -30.64 -24.91 19.38
CA LYS A 330 -30.33 -26.12 18.63
C LYS A 330 -31.12 -27.27 19.27
N GLY A 331 -32.22 -27.70 18.65
CA GLY A 331 -32.91 -28.92 19.05
C GLY A 331 -32.01 -30.14 18.83
N PHE A 332 -32.15 -31.15 19.70
CA PHE A 332 -31.43 -32.41 19.53
C PHE A 332 -31.95 -33.15 18.29
N LYS A 333 -31.10 -33.26 17.28
CA LYS A 333 -31.39 -34.01 16.06
C LYS A 333 -30.84 -35.42 16.25
N PHE A 334 -31.63 -36.29 16.86
CA PHE A 334 -31.23 -37.68 17.09
C PHE A 334 -31.05 -38.39 15.74
N HIS A 335 -29.90 -39.06 15.60
CA HIS A 335 -29.63 -39.92 14.46
C HIS A 335 -30.23 -41.30 14.70
N GLU A 336 -30.84 -41.87 13.67
CA GLU A 336 -31.38 -43.23 13.74
C GLU A 336 -30.30 -44.23 14.15
N LYS A 337 -30.66 -45.17 15.04
CA LYS A 337 -29.78 -46.22 15.53
C LYS A 337 -29.16 -46.97 14.34
N GLY A 338 -27.84 -47.19 14.38
CA GLY A 338 -27.09 -47.86 13.31
C GLY A 338 -26.54 -46.96 12.20
N LYS A 339 -26.95 -45.69 12.07
CA LYS A 339 -26.41 -44.79 11.02
C LYS A 339 -24.90 -44.57 11.15
N PHE A 340 -24.43 -44.33 12.37
CA PHE A 340 -22.99 -44.16 12.64
C PHE A 340 -22.23 -45.47 12.68
N GLU A 341 -22.91 -46.58 12.99
CA GLU A 341 -22.33 -47.91 12.94
C GLU A 341 -22.04 -48.32 11.49
N GLN A 342 -22.98 -48.08 10.57
CA GLN A 342 -22.78 -48.26 9.13
C GLN A 342 -21.71 -47.31 8.58
N LEU A 343 -21.67 -46.06 9.04
CA LEU A 343 -20.64 -45.11 8.64
C LEU A 343 -19.26 -45.56 9.11
N ALA A 344 -19.15 -46.05 10.35
CA ALA A 344 -17.91 -46.58 10.90
C ALA A 344 -17.46 -47.86 10.19
N GLN A 345 -18.38 -48.78 9.87
CA GLN A 345 -18.07 -49.97 9.07
C GLN A 345 -17.61 -49.60 7.66
N ARG A 346 -18.25 -48.61 7.03
CA ARG A 346 -17.82 -48.07 5.72
C ARG A 346 -16.44 -47.40 5.81
N LEU A 347 -16.13 -46.74 6.92
CA LEU A 347 -14.80 -46.15 7.16
C LEU A 347 -13.72 -47.24 7.35
N ARG A 348 -14.02 -48.29 8.13
CA ARG A 348 -13.11 -49.43 8.34
C ARG A 348 -12.84 -50.20 7.05
N THR A 349 -13.89 -50.48 6.28
CA THR A 349 -13.76 -51.17 4.97
C THR A 349 -12.99 -50.31 3.98
N LYS A 350 -13.21 -48.99 3.95
CA LYS A 350 -12.40 -48.06 3.14
C LYS A 350 -10.93 -48.08 3.56
N ALA A 351 -10.64 -48.04 4.86
CA ALA A 351 -9.27 -48.10 5.36
C ALA A 351 -8.59 -49.45 5.07
N GLN A 352 -9.35 -50.55 5.12
CA GLN A 352 -8.87 -51.88 4.72
C GLN A 352 -8.58 -51.94 3.22
N LEU A 353 -9.44 -51.38 2.38
CA LEU A 353 -9.20 -51.30 0.94
C LEU A 353 -8.00 -50.41 0.60
N GLU A 354 -7.81 -49.30 1.31
CA GLU A 354 -6.65 -48.41 1.16
C GLU A 354 -5.36 -49.12 1.57
N LYS A 355 -5.36 -49.84 2.70
CA LYS A 355 -4.23 -50.67 3.13
C LYS A 355 -3.93 -51.79 2.14
N LEU A 356 -4.97 -52.45 1.62
CA LEU A 356 -4.83 -53.51 0.63
C LEU A 356 -4.34 -52.94 -0.71
N GLN A 357 -4.77 -51.73 -1.08
CA GLN A 357 -4.27 -50.99 -2.24
C GLN A 357 -2.81 -50.56 -2.06
N GLU A 358 -2.40 -50.14 -0.85
CA GLU A 358 -1.00 -49.86 -0.52
C GLU A 358 -0.14 -51.13 -0.54
N GLU A 359 -0.64 -52.25 -0.01
CA GLU A 359 0.04 -53.55 -0.06
C GLU A 359 0.16 -54.05 -1.50
N ILE A 360 -0.89 -53.91 -2.33
CA ILE A 360 -0.83 -54.19 -3.77
C ILE A 360 0.15 -53.25 -4.46
N ALA A 361 0.16 -51.94 -4.14
CA ALA A 361 1.08 -50.99 -4.73
C ALA A 361 2.54 -51.25 -4.31
N GLN A 362 2.78 -51.70 -3.07
CA GLN A 362 4.10 -52.11 -2.60
C GLN A 362 4.54 -53.43 -3.22
N ALA A 363 3.65 -54.41 -3.35
CA ALA A 363 3.90 -55.66 -4.06
C ALA A 363 4.19 -55.40 -5.54
N ALA A 364 3.42 -54.54 -6.21
CA ALA A 364 3.61 -54.15 -7.59
C ALA A 364 4.84 -53.26 -7.83
N LYS A 365 5.34 -52.57 -6.79
CA LYS A 365 6.66 -51.90 -6.79
C LYS A 365 7.80 -52.91 -6.62
N LYS A 366 7.62 -53.92 -5.76
CA LYS A 366 8.59 -55.01 -5.54
C LYS A 366 8.71 -55.93 -6.75
N THR A 367 7.64 -56.13 -7.51
CA THR A 367 7.65 -56.92 -8.76
C THR A 367 7.99 -56.10 -10.00
N GLY A 368 8.19 -54.77 -9.88
CA GLY A 368 8.61 -53.92 -10.99
C GLY A 368 7.58 -53.71 -12.11
N ILE A 369 6.34 -54.17 -11.95
CA ILE A 369 5.30 -54.12 -13.00
C ILE A 369 4.70 -52.71 -13.14
N SER A 370 4.74 -51.91 -12.06
CA SER A 370 4.13 -50.57 -12.00
C SER A 370 4.91 -49.49 -12.79
N SER A 371 6.20 -49.68 -12.99
CA SER A 371 7.03 -48.74 -13.76
C SER A 371 6.69 -48.82 -15.25
N ALA A 372 6.44 -50.02 -15.79
CA ALA A 372 6.12 -50.22 -17.20
C ALA A 372 4.76 -49.62 -17.61
N THR A 373 3.71 -49.75 -16.78
CA THR A 373 2.37 -49.21 -17.11
C THR A 373 2.30 -47.69 -16.97
N LYS A 374 3.09 -47.10 -16.05
CA LYS A 374 3.19 -45.64 -15.90
C LYS A 374 4.04 -45.00 -17.01
N LEU A 375 5.05 -45.71 -17.51
CA LEU A 375 5.82 -45.32 -18.70
C LEU A 375 4.99 -45.41 -20.00
N ALA A 376 4.05 -46.37 -20.09
CA ALA A 376 3.19 -46.54 -21.26
C ALA A 376 2.04 -45.51 -21.39
N LEU A 377 1.63 -44.85 -20.30
CA LEU A 377 0.57 -43.83 -20.28
C LEU A 377 1.09 -42.39 -20.41
N ILE A 378 2.41 -42.21 -20.45
CA ILE A 378 3.05 -40.95 -20.75
C ILE A 378 3.25 -40.94 -22.27
N VAL A 379 2.50 -40.09 -22.98
CA VAL A 379 2.86 -39.70 -24.35
C VAL A 379 4.35 -39.38 -24.33
N PRO A 380 5.19 -40.02 -25.16
CA PRO A 380 6.63 -39.82 -25.13
C PRO A 380 6.95 -38.41 -25.60
N ARG A 381 6.87 -37.45 -24.69
CA ARG A 381 7.69 -36.25 -24.75
C ARG A 381 8.97 -36.65 -24.01
N LYS A 382 10.09 -36.66 -24.73
CA LYS A 382 11.44 -36.75 -24.14
C LYS A 382 11.52 -35.67 -23.05
N GLU A 383 11.24 -36.03 -21.80
CA GLU A 383 11.59 -35.21 -20.65
C GLU A 383 13.09 -35.39 -20.47
N TYR A 384 13.86 -34.47 -21.05
CA TYR A 384 15.27 -34.34 -20.71
C TYR A 384 15.36 -34.11 -19.21
N LYS A 385 16.04 -34.99 -18.48
CA LYS A 385 16.41 -34.71 -17.09
C LYS A 385 17.31 -33.47 -17.10
N GLU A 386 17.14 -32.59 -16.11
CA GLU A 386 18.06 -31.45 -15.91
C GLU A 386 19.51 -31.98 -15.90
N GLY A 387 20.27 -31.69 -16.96
CA GLY A 387 21.67 -32.10 -17.11
C GLY A 387 21.97 -33.13 -18.21
N GLU A 388 20.98 -33.77 -18.85
CA GLU A 388 21.23 -34.58 -20.05
C GLU A 388 21.31 -33.67 -21.28
N VAL A 389 22.50 -33.56 -21.89
CA VAL A 389 22.73 -32.79 -23.12
C VAL A 389 21.98 -33.50 -24.26
N PRO A 390 20.99 -32.83 -24.90
CA PRO A 390 20.33 -33.40 -26.08
C PRO A 390 21.31 -33.67 -27.20
N GLU A 391 21.03 -34.69 -28.02
CA GLU A 391 21.84 -35.03 -29.20
C GLU A 391 21.93 -33.88 -30.20
N VAL A 392 20.89 -33.04 -30.29
CA VAL A 392 20.86 -31.79 -31.05
C VAL A 392 20.21 -30.71 -30.20
N GLU A 393 20.86 -29.56 -30.06
CA GLU A 393 20.30 -28.44 -29.33
C GLU A 393 19.11 -27.83 -30.09
N TRP A 394 18.14 -27.25 -29.35
CA TRP A 394 16.87 -26.80 -29.92
C TRP A 394 17.03 -25.73 -31.02
N TRP A 395 18.07 -24.91 -30.96
CA TRP A 395 18.35 -23.88 -31.97
C TRP A 395 18.92 -24.47 -33.25
N ASP A 396 19.72 -25.54 -33.16
CA ASP A 396 20.25 -26.28 -34.31
C ASP A 396 19.20 -27.19 -34.97
N SER A 397 18.27 -27.72 -34.18
CA SER A 397 17.22 -28.62 -34.68
C SER A 397 16.38 -28.00 -35.81
N TYR A 398 16.18 -26.68 -35.77
CA TYR A 398 15.46 -25.93 -36.79
C TYR A 398 16.28 -25.74 -38.08
N ILE A 399 17.61 -25.65 -37.95
CA ILE A 399 18.52 -25.33 -39.04
C ILE A 399 18.94 -26.60 -39.80
N LEU A 400 19.20 -27.69 -39.07
CA LEU A 400 19.78 -28.92 -39.60
C LEU A 400 18.74 -29.95 -40.08
N GLN A 401 17.50 -29.90 -39.56
CA GLN A 401 16.43 -30.91 -39.81
C GLN A 401 16.87 -32.38 -39.67
N SER A 402 18.00 -32.64 -39.01
CA SER A 402 18.56 -33.96 -38.79
C SER A 402 18.63 -34.27 -37.30
N ASP A 403 18.36 -35.52 -36.93
CA ASP A 403 18.33 -35.96 -35.54
C ASP A 403 19.71 -36.07 -34.86
N ASN A 404 20.82 -35.88 -35.60
CA ASN A 404 22.20 -35.99 -35.09
C ASN A 404 23.17 -35.08 -35.85
N TYR A 405 24.19 -34.55 -35.15
CA TYR A 405 25.27 -33.75 -35.74
C TYR A 405 26.22 -34.54 -36.68
N GLU A 406 26.25 -35.88 -36.59
CA GLU A 406 27.17 -36.71 -37.39
C GLU A 406 26.86 -36.75 -38.90
N LYS A 407 25.66 -36.34 -39.32
CA LYS A 407 25.25 -36.33 -40.75
C LYS A 407 25.56 -35.02 -41.46
N TYR A 408 26.34 -34.13 -40.85
CA TYR A 408 26.73 -32.86 -41.45
C TYR A 408 27.76 -33.07 -42.57
N ASN A 409 27.37 -32.78 -43.81
CA ASN A 409 28.25 -32.64 -44.97
C ASN A 409 28.23 -31.18 -45.45
N GLU A 410 29.31 -30.64 -46.01
CA GLU A 410 29.35 -29.26 -46.54
C GLU A 410 28.27 -28.96 -47.61
N GLU A 411 27.65 -29.99 -48.18
CA GLU A 411 26.54 -29.90 -49.14
C GLU A 411 25.14 -29.85 -48.50
N THR A 412 25.03 -29.96 -47.16
CA THR A 412 23.74 -29.87 -46.46
C THR A 412 23.18 -28.46 -46.55
N LYS A 413 21.98 -28.33 -47.12
CA LYS A 413 21.25 -27.07 -47.19
C LYS A 413 20.79 -26.68 -45.79
N LEU A 414 21.43 -25.66 -45.21
CA LEU A 414 21.02 -25.04 -43.95
C LEU A 414 19.71 -24.28 -44.19
N GLU A 415 18.61 -24.77 -43.63
CA GLU A 415 17.31 -24.13 -43.80
C GLU A 415 17.16 -22.96 -42.82
N GLY A 416 16.69 -21.80 -43.31
CA GLY A 416 16.52 -20.60 -42.50
C GLY A 416 17.74 -19.68 -42.37
N VAL A 417 18.92 -20.08 -42.86
CA VAL A 417 20.09 -19.20 -42.95
C VAL A 417 20.04 -18.43 -44.28
N THR A 418 19.81 -17.12 -44.20
CA THR A 418 19.81 -16.22 -45.36
C THR A 418 20.69 -15.00 -45.09
N ALA A 419 21.00 -14.20 -46.11
CA ALA A 419 21.71 -12.93 -45.94
C ALA A 419 20.88 -11.82 -45.26
N LEU A 420 19.63 -12.12 -44.85
CA LEU A 420 18.74 -11.17 -44.18
C LEU A 420 19.06 -11.11 -42.68
N VAL A 421 19.28 -9.91 -42.18
CA VAL A 421 19.48 -9.65 -40.75
C VAL A 421 18.21 -9.06 -40.17
N GLU A 422 17.58 -9.77 -39.23
CA GLU A 422 16.44 -9.26 -38.48
C GLU A 422 16.90 -8.33 -37.35
N HIS A 423 16.23 -7.19 -37.19
CA HIS A 423 16.37 -6.35 -36.01
C HIS A 423 15.26 -6.75 -35.01
N PRO A 424 15.59 -7.41 -33.90
CA PRO A 424 14.58 -7.90 -32.96
C PRO A 424 13.76 -6.75 -32.38
N ILE A 425 12.53 -7.05 -31.98
CA ILE A 425 11.59 -6.06 -31.44
C ILE A 425 12.22 -5.39 -30.20
N GLN A 426 12.33 -4.07 -30.24
CA GLN A 426 12.84 -3.30 -29.10
C GLN A 426 11.80 -3.28 -27.96
N MET A 427 12.03 -4.12 -26.96
CA MET A 427 11.25 -4.12 -25.71
C MET A 427 11.61 -2.90 -24.87
N LYS A 428 10.61 -2.32 -24.19
CA LYS A 428 10.85 -1.27 -23.18
C LYS A 428 11.56 -1.87 -21.98
N SER A 429 12.39 -1.07 -21.30
CA SER A 429 13.03 -1.53 -20.07
C SER A 429 11.96 -1.86 -19.02
N PRO A 430 12.06 -3.00 -18.30
CA PRO A 430 11.12 -3.35 -17.23
C PRO A 430 11.03 -2.30 -16.13
N CYS A 431 12.09 -1.50 -15.96
CA CYS A 431 12.19 -0.45 -14.95
C CYS A 431 11.85 0.95 -15.48
N ASP A 432 11.33 1.11 -16.70
CA ASP A 432 10.92 2.42 -17.19
C ASP A 432 9.56 2.80 -16.58
N ALA A 433 9.55 3.90 -15.83
CA ALA A 433 8.31 4.44 -15.29
C ALA A 433 7.39 4.86 -16.44
N SER A 434 6.15 4.36 -16.45
CA SER A 434 5.14 4.75 -17.45
C SER A 434 4.75 6.23 -17.37
N GLN A 435 5.03 6.87 -16.23
CA GLN A 435 4.81 8.30 -16.00
C GLN A 435 6.09 9.08 -16.29
N HIS A 436 5.94 10.19 -17.01
CA HIS A 436 7.04 11.12 -17.25
C HIS A 436 7.60 11.65 -15.92
N VAL A 437 8.93 11.68 -15.82
CA VAL A 437 9.61 12.16 -14.61
C VAL A 437 9.47 13.68 -14.53
N PHE A 438 8.70 14.17 -13.56
CA PHE A 438 8.59 15.59 -13.27
C PHE A 438 9.84 16.08 -12.54
N ILE A 439 10.60 16.99 -13.16
CA ILE A 439 11.72 17.65 -12.49
C ILE A 439 11.15 18.70 -11.51
N PRO A 440 11.42 18.60 -10.21
CA PRO A 440 10.94 19.61 -9.26
C PRO A 440 11.59 20.98 -9.55
N LEU A 441 10.76 22.00 -9.72
CA LEU A 441 11.24 23.37 -9.92
C LEU A 441 11.60 24.02 -8.58
N TYR A 442 12.86 24.38 -8.41
CA TYR A 442 13.34 25.09 -7.22
C TYR A 442 13.52 26.59 -7.52
N LEU A 443 12.86 27.44 -6.74
CA LEU A 443 12.97 28.88 -6.87
C LEU A 443 14.05 29.45 -5.94
N THR A 444 14.81 30.43 -6.44
CA THR A 444 15.77 31.16 -5.62
C THR A 444 15.06 31.95 -4.51
N LYS A 445 15.78 32.33 -3.45
CA LYS A 445 15.21 33.17 -2.38
C LYS A 445 14.68 34.51 -2.92
N LYS A 446 15.28 35.06 -3.98
CA LYS A 446 14.86 36.32 -4.63
C LYS A 446 13.56 36.12 -5.42
N GLU A 447 13.45 35.07 -6.21
CA GLU A 447 12.21 34.73 -6.93
C GLU A 447 11.06 34.44 -5.97
N ARG A 448 11.28 33.66 -4.91
CA ARG A 448 10.25 33.42 -3.88
C ARG A 448 9.75 34.73 -3.25
N LYS A 449 10.66 35.68 -3.00
CA LYS A 449 10.28 37.03 -2.51
C LYS A 449 9.51 37.81 -3.58
N LYS A 450 9.90 37.74 -4.86
CA LYS A 450 9.23 38.40 -5.99
C LYS A 450 7.81 37.86 -6.17
N LEU A 451 7.65 36.54 -6.26
CA LEU A 451 6.36 35.86 -6.38
C LEU A 451 5.44 36.17 -5.20
N ARG A 452 5.94 36.09 -3.95
CA ARG A 452 5.17 36.47 -2.76
C ARG A 452 4.69 37.94 -2.81
N ARG A 453 5.52 38.86 -3.31
CA ARG A 453 5.15 40.28 -3.44
C ARG A 453 4.10 40.49 -4.53
N GLN A 454 4.23 39.81 -5.68
CA GLN A 454 3.26 39.86 -6.77
C GLN A 454 1.91 39.30 -6.33
N ASN A 455 1.85 38.08 -5.79
CA ASN A 455 0.60 37.47 -5.30
C ASN A 455 -0.07 38.32 -4.21
N ARG A 456 0.70 38.99 -3.34
CA ARG A 456 0.15 39.91 -2.34
C ARG A 456 -0.40 41.19 -2.96
N ARG A 457 0.28 41.73 -3.98
CA ARG A 457 -0.18 42.93 -4.70
C ARG A 457 -1.46 42.62 -5.47
N GLU A 458 -1.52 41.48 -6.14
CA GLU A 458 -2.69 40.99 -6.87
C GLU A 458 -3.87 40.74 -5.91
N ALA A 459 -3.67 40.02 -4.82
CA ALA A 459 -4.72 39.80 -3.82
C ALA A 459 -5.22 41.10 -3.18
N TRP A 460 -4.34 42.10 -2.98
CA TRP A 460 -4.75 43.40 -2.48
C TRP A 460 -5.51 44.21 -3.52
N LYS A 461 -5.08 44.15 -4.79
CA LYS A 461 -5.76 44.78 -5.93
C LYS A 461 -7.15 44.18 -6.14
N GLU A 462 -7.27 42.86 -6.11
CA GLU A 462 -8.56 42.15 -6.21
C GLU A 462 -9.49 42.56 -5.06
N LYS A 463 -8.97 42.65 -3.82
CA LYS A 463 -9.77 43.13 -2.70
C LYS A 463 -10.23 44.59 -2.87
N GLN A 464 -9.35 45.47 -3.35
CA GLN A 464 -9.72 46.86 -3.64
C GLN A 464 -10.75 46.95 -4.76
N GLU A 465 -10.64 46.12 -5.80
CA GLU A 465 -11.61 46.04 -6.89
C GLU A 465 -12.98 45.54 -6.37
N LYS A 466 -13.01 44.54 -5.47
CA LYS A 466 -14.24 44.11 -4.80
C LYS A 466 -14.88 45.21 -3.97
N ILE A 467 -14.09 46.03 -3.28
CA ILE A 467 -14.59 47.19 -2.53
C ILE A 467 -15.11 48.26 -3.49
N ARG A 468 -14.40 48.53 -4.59
CA ARG A 468 -14.81 49.52 -5.61
C ARG A 468 -16.13 49.12 -6.29
N LEU A 469 -16.34 47.83 -6.50
CA LEU A 469 -17.57 47.26 -7.03
C LEU A 469 -18.69 47.14 -5.97
N GLY A 470 -18.39 47.39 -4.69
CA GLY A 470 -19.36 47.31 -3.59
C GLY A 470 -19.70 45.89 -3.13
N LEU A 471 -18.97 44.86 -3.57
CA LEU A 471 -19.18 43.47 -3.14
C LEU A 471 -18.71 43.22 -1.70
N GLU A 472 -17.64 43.90 -1.29
CA GLU A 472 -17.12 43.86 0.08
C GLU A 472 -17.15 45.27 0.68
N PRO A 473 -17.72 45.46 1.89
CA PRO A 473 -17.64 46.75 2.57
C PRO A 473 -16.18 47.07 2.94
N PRO A 474 -15.78 48.36 2.98
CA PRO A 474 -14.46 48.76 3.44
C PRO A 474 -14.16 48.19 4.83
N PRO A 475 -12.96 47.62 5.07
CA PRO A 475 -12.63 47.03 6.36
C PRO A 475 -12.57 48.12 7.43
N GLU A 476 -13.24 47.88 8.56
CA GLU A 476 -13.25 48.79 9.72
C GLU A 476 -11.83 49.08 10.25
N PRO A 477 -11.59 50.29 10.78
CA PRO A 477 -10.28 50.66 11.34
C PRO A 477 -9.92 49.74 12.51
N LYS A 478 -8.68 49.28 12.54
CA LYS A 478 -8.20 48.36 13.57
C LYS A 478 -7.95 49.09 14.88
N VAL A 479 -8.93 49.13 15.77
CA VAL A 479 -8.76 49.67 17.12
C VAL A 479 -8.08 48.64 18.04
N ARG A 480 -7.11 49.05 18.84
CA ARG A 480 -6.51 48.23 19.92
C ARG A 480 -6.83 48.93 21.24
N MET A 481 -6.80 48.20 22.37
CA MET A 481 -6.92 48.82 23.69
C MET A 481 -5.91 49.97 23.89
N SER A 482 -4.68 49.81 23.40
CA SER A 482 -3.64 50.86 23.42
C SER A 482 -3.98 52.09 22.55
N ASN A 483 -4.79 51.91 21.50
CA ASN A 483 -5.13 52.96 20.53
C ASN A 483 -6.55 53.51 20.77
N LEU A 484 -7.26 53.02 21.78
CA LEU A 484 -8.66 53.34 22.11
C LEU A 484 -8.85 54.85 22.29
N MET A 485 -8.10 55.44 23.22
CA MET A 485 -8.17 56.86 23.57
C MET A 485 -7.80 57.78 22.40
N ARG A 486 -6.95 57.31 21.48
CA ARG A 486 -6.54 58.10 20.30
C ARG A 486 -7.57 58.06 19.17
N VAL A 487 -8.26 56.93 18.98
CA VAL A 487 -9.17 56.71 17.84
C VAL A 487 -10.62 57.04 18.20
N LEU A 488 -11.05 56.75 19.43
CA LEU A 488 -12.42 56.92 19.91
C LEU A 488 -12.49 57.82 21.15
N GLY A 489 -11.52 58.72 21.35
CA GLY A 489 -11.41 59.55 22.56
C GLY A 489 -12.71 60.26 22.94
N ASN A 490 -13.36 60.94 22.01
CA ASN A 490 -14.61 61.68 22.26
C ASN A 490 -15.77 60.76 22.71
N GLN A 491 -15.84 59.54 22.16
CA GLN A 491 -16.88 58.55 22.52
C GLN A 491 -16.51 57.78 23.80
N ALA A 492 -15.22 57.54 24.02
CA ALA A 492 -14.69 56.85 25.19
C ALA A 492 -14.78 57.72 26.46
N VAL A 493 -14.80 59.05 26.33
CA VAL A 493 -15.04 59.98 27.44
C VAL A 493 -16.51 59.96 27.89
N GLN A 494 -17.45 59.72 26.96
CA GLN A 494 -18.87 59.63 27.28
C GLN A 494 -19.22 58.30 27.96
N ASP A 495 -18.85 57.17 27.34
CA ASP A 495 -19.12 55.82 27.87
C ASP A 495 -17.86 54.92 27.77
N PRO A 496 -16.96 54.91 28.77
CA PRO A 496 -15.69 54.19 28.68
C PRO A 496 -15.89 52.67 28.57
N THR A 497 -16.85 52.12 29.32
CA THR A 497 -17.12 50.67 29.37
C THR A 497 -17.72 50.15 28.06
N LYS A 498 -18.59 50.92 27.41
CA LYS A 498 -19.23 50.54 26.13
C LYS A 498 -18.22 50.52 24.98
N VAL A 499 -17.38 51.54 24.92
CA VAL A 499 -16.33 51.64 23.89
C VAL A 499 -15.24 50.59 24.12
N GLU A 500 -14.89 50.29 25.36
CA GLU A 500 -14.01 49.17 25.70
C GLU A 500 -14.60 47.82 25.30
N ALA A 501 -15.87 47.56 25.64
CA ALA A 501 -16.56 46.32 25.28
C ALA A 501 -16.60 46.11 23.76
N HIS A 502 -16.94 47.16 23.00
CA HIS A 502 -16.94 47.11 21.54
C HIS A 502 -15.54 46.83 20.96
N VAL A 503 -14.48 47.44 21.50
CA VAL A 503 -13.11 47.16 21.03
C VAL A 503 -12.61 45.78 21.43
N ARG A 504 -12.99 45.28 22.61
CA ARG A 504 -12.75 43.88 22.99
C ARG A 504 -13.50 42.92 22.08
N GLU A 505 -14.75 43.21 21.71
CA GLU A 505 -15.52 42.42 20.76
C GLU A 505 -14.88 42.45 19.37
N GLN A 506 -14.45 43.61 18.87
CA GLN A 506 -13.70 43.71 17.61
C GLN A 506 -12.34 42.97 17.66
N MET A 507 -11.67 42.97 18.81
CA MET A 507 -10.43 42.20 19.03
C MET A 507 -10.72 40.69 19.03
N ALA A 508 -11.76 40.27 19.77
CA ALA A 508 -12.22 38.90 19.83
C ALA A 508 -12.69 38.41 18.46
N LYS A 509 -13.44 39.21 17.69
CA LYS A 509 -13.86 38.91 16.32
C LYS A 509 -12.66 38.70 15.39
N ARG A 510 -11.61 39.51 15.52
CA ARG A 510 -10.36 39.33 14.74
C ARG A 510 -9.61 38.07 15.15
N GLN A 511 -9.53 37.79 16.44
CA GLN A 511 -8.90 36.57 16.95
C GLN A 511 -9.68 35.33 16.50
N LYS A 512 -11.00 35.35 16.65
CA LYS A 512 -11.92 34.32 16.19
C LYS A 512 -11.81 34.09 14.69
N ALA A 513 -11.84 35.14 13.86
CA ALA A 513 -11.66 35.00 12.42
C ALA A 513 -10.28 34.40 12.04
N HIS A 514 -9.22 34.72 12.77
CA HIS A 514 -7.91 34.11 12.58
C HIS A 514 -7.89 32.63 13.00
N GLU A 515 -8.50 32.30 14.14
CA GLU A 515 -8.62 30.93 14.64
C GLU A 515 -9.52 30.07 13.75
N GLU A 516 -10.66 30.60 13.29
CA GLU A 516 -11.57 29.98 12.32
C GLU A 516 -10.85 29.74 10.98
N ALA A 517 -10.09 30.71 10.47
CA ALA A 517 -9.29 30.52 9.25
C ALA A 517 -8.20 29.44 9.43
N ASN A 518 -7.60 29.34 10.62
CA ASN A 518 -6.64 28.28 10.94
C ASN A 518 -7.33 26.92 11.12
N ALA A 519 -8.50 26.89 11.74
CA ALA A 519 -9.31 25.69 11.92
C ALA A 519 -9.78 25.15 10.58
N ALA A 520 -10.26 26.01 9.67
CA ALA A 520 -10.66 25.64 8.31
C ALA A 520 -9.48 25.08 7.49
N ARG A 521 -8.26 25.61 7.67
CA ARG A 521 -7.04 25.08 7.02
C ARG A 521 -6.48 23.82 7.69
N LYS A 522 -6.85 23.56 8.94
CA LYS A 522 -6.34 22.41 9.70
C LYS A 522 -6.96 21.15 9.13
N LEU A 523 -6.13 20.35 8.47
CA LEU A 523 -6.54 19.03 7.97
C LEU A 523 -7.25 18.22 9.05
N THR A 524 -8.37 17.60 8.67
CA THR A 524 -9.08 16.67 9.54
C THR A 524 -8.16 15.49 9.90
N VAL A 525 -8.46 14.79 10.99
CA VAL A 525 -7.63 13.66 11.44
C VAL A 525 -7.54 12.59 10.36
N GLU A 526 -8.63 12.36 9.62
CA GLU A 526 -8.72 11.45 8.48
C GLU A 526 -7.83 11.92 7.33
N GLN A 527 -7.95 13.17 6.89
CA GLN A 527 -7.10 13.73 5.84
C GLN A 527 -5.60 13.67 6.21
N LYS A 528 -5.26 13.82 7.49
CA LYS A 528 -3.87 13.64 7.97
C LYS A 528 -3.43 12.19 7.89
N ARG A 529 -4.29 11.24 8.24
CA ARG A 529 -4.03 9.80 8.12
C ARG A 529 -3.82 9.45 6.64
N ASP A 530 -4.67 9.90 5.74
CA ASP A 530 -4.56 9.62 4.30
C ASP A 530 -3.31 10.22 3.70
N LYS A 531 -2.95 11.46 4.08
CA LYS A 531 -1.66 12.06 3.67
C LYS A 531 -0.46 11.27 4.20
N LYS A 532 -0.54 10.72 5.41
CA LYS A 532 0.52 9.86 5.97
C LYS A 532 0.57 8.52 5.24
N ILE A 533 -0.56 7.89 4.96
CA ILE A 533 -0.66 6.63 4.21
C ILE A 533 -0.11 6.84 2.80
N ARG A 534 -0.51 7.89 2.09
CA ARG A 534 0.02 8.23 0.76
C ARG A 534 1.52 8.51 0.76
N LYS A 535 2.06 9.08 1.85
CA LYS A 535 3.51 9.27 2.00
C LYS A 535 4.26 7.96 2.27
N LEU A 536 3.62 7.01 2.95
CA LEU A 536 4.23 5.73 3.30
C LEU A 536 4.09 4.70 2.18
N LYS A 537 2.95 4.68 1.49
CA LYS A 537 2.67 3.82 0.34
C LYS A 537 3.45 4.35 -0.86
N GLU A 538 4.66 3.82 -1.04
CA GLU A 538 5.52 4.20 -2.15
C GLU A 538 5.05 3.52 -3.44
N ASP A 539 5.19 4.21 -4.57
CA ASP A 539 4.91 3.65 -5.88
C ASP A 539 5.95 2.57 -6.18
N THR A 540 5.53 1.32 -6.08
CA THR A 540 6.37 0.14 -6.34
C THR A 540 6.22 -0.34 -7.80
N SER A 541 5.78 0.56 -8.69
CA SER A 541 5.45 0.26 -10.09
C SER A 541 6.68 0.10 -10.97
N THR A 542 7.74 0.86 -10.68
CA THR A 542 9.02 0.82 -11.42
C THR A 542 9.87 -0.39 -11.02
N GLY A 543 9.69 -0.88 -9.80
CA GLY A 543 10.44 -1.99 -9.24
C GLY A 543 10.24 -2.09 -7.74
N VAL A 544 10.40 -3.30 -7.23
CA VAL A 544 10.26 -3.64 -5.81
C VAL A 544 11.64 -3.84 -5.22
N HIS A 545 11.96 -3.12 -4.16
CA HIS A 545 13.17 -3.41 -3.39
C HIS A 545 12.87 -4.54 -2.41
N VAL A 546 13.74 -5.53 -2.39
CA VAL A 546 13.62 -6.73 -1.55
C VAL A 546 14.85 -6.82 -0.67
N ALA A 547 14.62 -7.14 0.60
CA ALA A 547 15.67 -7.41 1.58
C ALA A 547 15.39 -8.74 2.26
N VAL A 548 16.42 -9.58 2.34
CA VAL A 548 16.39 -10.87 3.01
C VAL A 548 17.32 -10.80 4.21
N TYR A 549 16.77 -11.03 5.39
CA TYR A 549 17.52 -11.10 6.64
C TYR A 549 17.52 -12.52 7.18
N ARG A 550 18.64 -12.93 7.75
CA ARG A 550 18.78 -14.14 8.54
C ARG A 550 18.90 -13.77 10.01
N VAL A 551 18.15 -14.45 10.85
CA VAL A 551 18.17 -14.32 12.32
C VAL A 551 18.31 -15.71 12.93
N LEU A 552 19.23 -15.88 13.86
CA LEU A 552 19.47 -17.19 14.50
C LEU A 552 18.26 -17.62 15.36
N ASN A 553 17.76 -16.73 16.21
CA ASN A 553 16.60 -17.01 17.06
C ASN A 553 15.55 -15.88 16.99
N LEU A 554 14.31 -16.22 16.63
CA LEU A 554 13.17 -15.29 16.58
C LEU A 554 11.99 -15.81 17.42
N SER A 555 12.25 -16.47 18.53
CA SER A 555 11.22 -17.02 19.42
C SER A 555 10.53 -15.95 20.27
N ASN A 556 11.19 -14.82 20.57
CA ASN A 556 10.60 -13.78 21.41
C ASN A 556 9.37 -13.12 20.75
N PRO A 557 8.18 -13.18 21.38
CA PRO A 557 6.96 -12.56 20.88
C PRO A 557 7.06 -11.04 20.63
N ALA A 558 7.82 -10.31 21.46
CA ALA A 558 7.98 -8.86 21.32
C ALA A 558 8.80 -8.49 20.08
N LYS A 559 9.88 -9.23 19.78
CA LYS A 559 10.68 -9.02 18.56
C LYS A 559 9.89 -9.43 17.32
N LYS A 560 9.18 -10.55 17.39
CA LYS A 560 8.24 -11.02 16.35
C LYS A 560 7.17 -9.97 16.02
N PHE A 561 6.52 -9.42 17.04
CA PHE A 561 5.52 -8.36 16.91
C PHE A 561 6.10 -7.08 16.30
N LYS A 562 7.31 -6.68 16.70
CA LYS A 562 7.99 -5.52 16.11
C LYS A 562 8.24 -5.73 14.61
N VAL A 563 8.74 -6.89 14.21
CA VAL A 563 8.96 -7.24 12.79
C VAL A 563 7.63 -7.17 12.02
N GLU A 564 6.60 -7.84 12.52
CA GLU A 564 5.28 -7.91 11.88
C GLU A 564 4.61 -6.54 11.75
N MET A 565 4.49 -5.80 12.86
CA MET A 565 3.75 -4.55 12.88
C MET A 565 4.47 -3.45 12.12
N ASN A 566 5.81 -3.39 12.16
CA ASN A 566 6.51 -2.38 11.39
C ASN A 566 6.42 -2.66 9.89
N ALA A 567 6.48 -3.92 9.46
CA ALA A 567 6.25 -4.27 8.05
C ALA A 567 4.84 -3.87 7.60
N LYS A 568 3.80 -4.20 8.40
CA LYS A 568 2.40 -3.79 8.12
C LYS A 568 2.22 -2.27 8.09
N GLN A 569 2.75 -1.56 9.09
CA GLN A 569 2.66 -0.09 9.18
C GLN A 569 3.38 0.63 8.03
N LEU A 570 4.45 0.04 7.50
CA LEU A 570 5.17 0.54 6.35
C LEU A 570 4.56 0.11 5.01
N PHE A 571 3.47 -0.67 5.01
CA PHE A 571 2.85 -1.26 3.80
C PHE A 571 3.82 -2.12 2.97
N MET A 572 4.71 -2.81 3.69
CA MET A 572 5.64 -3.77 3.11
C MET A 572 4.98 -5.15 3.05
N THR A 573 5.36 -5.91 2.03
CA THR A 573 4.92 -7.28 1.81
C THR A 573 6.05 -8.23 2.14
N GLY A 574 5.77 -9.52 2.34
CA GLY A 574 6.83 -10.48 2.63
C GLY A 574 6.42 -11.70 3.44
N CYS A 575 7.42 -12.31 4.06
CA CYS A 575 7.26 -13.53 4.84
C CYS A 575 8.33 -13.60 5.93
N VAL A 576 7.95 -14.15 7.07
CA VAL A 576 8.90 -14.63 8.06
C VAL A 576 8.78 -16.14 8.18
N LEU A 577 9.85 -16.84 7.82
CA LEU A 577 9.93 -18.28 7.93
C LEU A 577 10.77 -18.64 9.16
N LEU A 578 10.20 -19.49 10.01
CA LEU A 578 10.85 -19.99 11.21
C LEU A 578 11.29 -21.43 10.95
N TYR A 579 12.61 -21.64 10.94
CA TYR A 579 13.26 -22.94 10.86
C TYR A 579 14.39 -22.98 11.89
N ARG A 580 14.79 -24.19 12.33
CA ARG A 580 15.77 -24.41 13.39
C ARG A 580 17.04 -23.58 13.12
N ASN A 581 17.34 -22.63 14.00
CA ASN A 581 18.50 -21.73 13.95
C ASN A 581 18.67 -20.89 12.67
N ILE A 582 17.72 -20.97 11.73
CA ILE A 582 17.71 -20.24 10.47
C ILE A 582 16.32 -19.64 10.30
N ASN A 583 16.10 -18.49 10.92
CA ASN A 583 14.88 -17.72 10.70
C ASN A 583 15.12 -16.73 9.58
N ILE A 584 14.28 -16.78 8.55
CA ILE A 584 14.39 -15.92 7.38
C ILE A 584 13.29 -14.88 7.42
N VAL A 585 13.67 -13.61 7.28
CA VAL A 585 12.75 -12.48 7.15
C VAL A 585 12.93 -11.90 5.76
N VAL A 586 11.98 -12.19 4.86
CA VAL A 586 11.94 -11.61 3.51
C VAL A 586 10.95 -10.46 3.53
N VAL A 587 11.40 -9.28 3.12
CA VAL A 587 10.56 -8.09 3.06
C VAL A 587 10.72 -7.40 1.72
N GLU A 588 9.60 -7.09 1.10
CA GLU A 588 9.45 -6.43 -0.18
C GLU A 588 8.76 -5.08 0.01
N GLY A 589 9.26 -4.04 -0.63
CA GLY A 589 8.71 -2.70 -0.48
C GLY A 589 9.45 -1.65 -1.30
N GLY A 590 9.10 -0.39 -1.07
CA GLY A 590 9.81 0.74 -1.66
C GLY A 590 11.13 1.05 -0.93
N PRO A 591 12.01 1.87 -1.53
CA PRO A 591 13.34 2.14 -1.00
C PRO A 591 13.33 2.90 0.34
N ASN A 592 12.37 3.81 0.60
CA ASN A 592 12.32 4.48 1.91
C ASN A 592 11.69 3.59 2.98
N GLN A 593 10.79 2.70 2.60
CA GLN A 593 10.28 1.65 3.48
C GLN A 593 11.44 0.72 3.90
N GLN A 594 12.23 0.24 2.93
CA GLN A 594 13.38 -0.62 3.18
C GLN A 594 14.44 0.03 4.09
N LYS A 595 14.78 1.31 3.87
CA LYS A 595 15.71 2.03 4.76
C LYS A 595 15.23 2.07 6.22
N LYS A 596 13.93 2.28 6.45
CA LYS A 596 13.35 2.27 7.80
C LYS A 596 13.35 0.87 8.41
N PHE A 597 13.06 -0.14 7.62
CA PHE A 597 13.01 -1.53 8.07
C PHE A 597 14.43 -2.09 8.35
N LYS A 598 15.41 -1.81 7.48
CA LYS A 598 16.82 -2.11 7.71
C LYS A 598 17.34 -1.49 9.01
N ARG A 599 16.98 -0.22 9.26
CA ARG A 599 17.31 0.45 10.53
C ARG A 599 16.63 -0.21 11.74
N LEU A 600 15.40 -0.69 11.57
CA LEU A 600 14.70 -1.46 12.61
C LEU A 600 15.46 -2.75 12.94
N MET A 601 15.73 -3.56 11.90
CA MET A 601 16.34 -4.88 12.05
C MET A 601 17.77 -4.80 12.58
N LEU A 602 18.62 -3.90 12.08
CA LEU A 602 20.04 -3.91 12.41
C LEU A 602 20.41 -3.04 13.61
N GLN A 603 19.69 -1.93 13.86
CA GLN A 603 20.11 -0.94 14.87
C GLN A 603 19.16 -0.85 16.07
N ARG A 604 17.84 -0.89 15.83
CA ARG A 604 16.82 -0.62 16.86
C ARG A 604 16.45 -1.86 17.66
N ILE A 605 16.34 -3.02 17.01
CA ILE A 605 16.13 -4.29 17.73
C ILE A 605 17.50 -4.76 18.23
N LYS A 606 17.59 -5.03 19.53
CA LYS A 606 18.78 -5.61 20.15
C LYS A 606 18.64 -7.12 20.14
N TRP A 607 19.38 -7.77 19.25
CA TRP A 607 19.30 -9.22 19.06
C TRP A 607 20.07 -9.97 20.14
N ASN A 608 21.24 -9.45 20.53
CA ASN A 608 22.18 -10.04 21.50
C ASN A 608 21.60 -10.22 22.93
N GLU A 609 20.50 -9.56 23.28
CA GLU A 609 19.82 -9.73 24.57
C GLU A 609 19.28 -11.15 24.78
N GLU A 610 19.10 -11.91 23.69
CA GLU A 610 18.70 -13.32 23.75
C GLU A 610 19.84 -14.21 23.28
N GLN A 611 20.12 -15.26 24.04
CA GLN A 611 21.03 -16.32 23.63
C GLN A 611 20.29 -17.26 22.67
N ALA A 612 20.89 -17.52 21.51
CA ALA A 612 20.49 -18.60 20.62
C ALA A 612 21.22 -19.88 21.06
N THR A 613 20.67 -21.06 20.82
CA THR A 613 21.39 -22.33 21.05
C THR A 613 21.87 -22.89 19.71
N LYS A 614 23.12 -23.39 19.65
CA LYS A 614 23.79 -23.87 18.42
C LYS A 614 23.00 -24.94 17.65
N ASP A 615 22.18 -25.72 18.35
CA ASP A 615 21.37 -26.82 17.77
C ASP A 615 19.84 -26.60 17.80
N GLY A 616 19.38 -25.48 18.39
CA GLY A 616 17.96 -25.17 18.53
C GLY A 616 17.28 -25.99 19.64
N THR A 617 18.06 -26.72 20.43
CA THR A 617 17.68 -27.49 21.62
C THR A 617 18.13 -26.74 22.88
N GLU A 618 17.42 -26.90 24.01
CA GLU A 618 17.68 -26.18 25.27
C GLU A 618 19.05 -26.47 25.91
N GLN A 619 19.79 -27.47 25.40
CA GLN A 619 21.07 -27.96 25.94
C GLN A 619 22.30 -27.59 25.10
N GLY A 620 22.14 -26.89 23.97
CA GLY A 620 23.26 -26.52 23.08
C GLY A 620 24.06 -25.31 23.57
N GLU A 621 25.28 -25.14 23.04
CA GLU A 621 26.11 -23.95 23.29
C GLU A 621 25.36 -22.67 22.94
N LYS A 622 25.47 -21.68 23.84
CA LYS A 622 24.78 -20.40 23.74
C LYS A 622 25.55 -19.47 22.80
N ILE A 623 25.03 -19.30 21.60
CA ILE A 623 25.55 -18.39 20.59
C ILE A 623 24.83 -17.03 20.72
N GLU A 624 25.57 -15.94 20.48
CA GLU A 624 24.96 -14.62 20.39
C GLU A 624 23.98 -14.52 19.23
N ASN A 625 22.72 -14.22 19.51
CA ASN A 625 21.72 -14.05 18.47
C ASN A 625 22.02 -12.77 17.69
N ARG A 626 22.34 -12.92 16.39
CA ARG A 626 22.60 -11.80 15.47
C ARG A 626 21.64 -11.83 14.28
N CYS A 627 21.34 -10.64 13.77
CA CYS A 627 20.57 -10.44 12.54
C CYS A 627 21.50 -9.96 11.44
N ILE A 628 21.58 -10.71 10.34
CA ILE A 628 22.47 -10.42 9.21
C ILE A 628 21.62 -10.13 7.96
N PRO A 629 21.88 -9.04 7.23
CA PRO A 629 21.31 -8.85 5.90
C PRO A 629 22.04 -9.77 4.92
N VAL A 630 21.34 -10.76 4.39
CA VAL A 630 21.92 -11.73 3.45
C VAL A 630 21.90 -11.19 2.03
N TRP A 631 20.78 -10.58 1.64
CA TRP A 631 20.63 -10.03 0.30
C TRP A 631 19.77 -8.77 0.32
N GLU A 632 20.16 -7.78 -0.49
CA GLU A 632 19.40 -6.58 -0.76
C GLU A 632 19.46 -6.31 -2.26
N GLY A 633 18.31 -6.21 -2.90
CA GLY A 633 18.24 -6.03 -4.35
C GLY A 633 16.88 -5.56 -4.83
N THR A 634 16.72 -5.53 -6.14
CA THR A 634 15.49 -5.11 -6.82
C THR A 634 14.93 -6.25 -7.65
N VAL A 635 13.61 -6.41 -7.58
CA VAL A 635 12.82 -7.39 -8.33
C VAL A 635 11.71 -6.64 -9.08
N VAL A 636 11.27 -7.18 -10.21
CA VAL A 636 10.27 -6.55 -11.08
C VAL A 636 8.91 -6.46 -10.38
N GLN A 637 8.45 -7.53 -9.72
CA GLN A 637 7.13 -7.62 -9.11
C GLN A 637 7.19 -8.19 -7.69
N ARG A 638 6.13 -7.93 -6.90
CA ARG A 638 5.99 -8.45 -5.54
C ARG A 638 5.58 -9.92 -5.60
N SER A 639 6.35 -10.79 -4.94
CA SER A 639 6.04 -12.22 -4.87
C SER A 639 5.16 -12.56 -3.66
N PHE A 640 5.12 -11.67 -2.67
CA PHE A 640 4.36 -11.87 -1.43
C PHE A 640 3.19 -10.87 -1.33
N GLY A 641 2.09 -11.33 -0.73
CA GLY A 641 1.05 -10.46 -0.18
C GLY A 641 1.47 -9.89 1.18
N ASP A 642 0.52 -9.75 2.10
CA ASP A 642 0.83 -9.31 3.47
C ASP A 642 1.88 -10.18 4.16
N ILE A 643 2.56 -9.61 5.15
CA ILE A 643 3.57 -10.34 5.92
C ILE A 643 2.93 -11.50 6.70
N VAL A 644 3.39 -12.72 6.43
CA VAL A 644 2.90 -13.95 7.07
C VAL A 644 4.03 -14.67 7.77
N PHE A 645 3.76 -15.18 8.99
CA PHE A 645 4.65 -16.10 9.68
C PHE A 645 4.33 -17.54 9.29
N LYS A 646 5.35 -18.28 8.88
CA LYS A 646 5.27 -19.72 8.63
C LYS A 646 6.30 -20.45 9.45
N LEU A 647 5.83 -21.43 10.22
CA LEU A 647 6.69 -22.37 10.93
C LEU A 647 6.89 -23.58 10.02
N CYS A 648 8.14 -23.88 9.71
CA CYS A 648 8.51 -25.01 8.86
C CYS A 648 9.38 -25.96 9.68
N PRO A 649 8.92 -27.21 9.93
CA PRO A 649 9.73 -28.18 10.67
C PRO A 649 10.88 -28.78 9.85
N THR A 650 10.71 -28.88 8.52
CA THR A 650 11.69 -29.47 7.61
C THR A 650 12.12 -28.47 6.53
N GLU A 651 13.35 -28.64 6.04
CA GLU A 651 13.96 -27.81 5.00
C GLU A 651 13.24 -27.93 3.67
N THR A 652 12.81 -29.15 3.32
CA THR A 652 12.04 -29.42 2.11
C THR A 652 10.74 -28.64 2.10
N PHE A 653 10.06 -28.55 3.25
CA PHE A 653 8.83 -27.77 3.39
C PHE A 653 9.09 -26.26 3.33
N ALA A 654 10.21 -25.79 3.88
CA ALA A 654 10.63 -24.39 3.74
C ALA A 654 10.90 -24.03 2.27
N ARG A 655 11.67 -24.87 1.57
CA ARG A 655 11.98 -24.69 0.14
C ARG A 655 10.72 -24.75 -0.73
N GLU A 656 9.82 -25.70 -0.48
CA GLU A 656 8.55 -25.81 -1.20
C GLU A 656 7.66 -24.56 -1.01
N PHE A 657 7.68 -23.97 0.19
CA PHE A 657 6.95 -22.73 0.46
C PHE A 657 7.47 -21.54 -0.37
N PHE A 658 8.78 -21.41 -0.53
CA PHE A 658 9.38 -20.38 -1.38
C PHE A 658 9.22 -20.70 -2.88
N LYS A 659 9.29 -21.99 -3.26
CA LYS A 659 9.05 -22.48 -4.63
C LYS A 659 7.64 -22.15 -5.12
N LYS A 660 6.62 -22.30 -4.26
CA LYS A 660 5.23 -21.89 -4.55
C LYS A 660 5.08 -20.41 -4.91
N ARG A 661 6.08 -19.58 -4.55
CA ARG A 661 6.11 -18.14 -4.83
C ARG A 661 7.19 -17.75 -5.85
N GLY A 662 7.89 -18.72 -6.46
CA GLY A 662 8.94 -18.48 -7.44
C GLY A 662 10.24 -17.88 -6.87
N VAL A 663 10.47 -17.99 -5.55
CA VAL A 663 11.59 -17.34 -4.85
C VAL A 663 12.42 -18.33 -4.00
N GLU A 664 12.57 -19.55 -4.50
CA GLU A 664 13.35 -20.64 -3.86
C GLU A 664 14.83 -20.28 -3.64
N HIS A 665 15.40 -19.46 -4.51
CA HIS A 665 16.78 -18.98 -4.42
C HIS A 665 17.05 -18.18 -3.13
N TYR A 666 16.04 -17.53 -2.52
CA TYR A 666 16.23 -16.86 -1.21
C TYR A 666 16.48 -17.85 -0.08
N TRP A 667 15.79 -19.00 -0.11
CA TRP A 667 16.01 -20.06 0.86
C TRP A 667 17.38 -20.69 0.63
N ASP A 668 17.68 -21.08 -0.61
CA ASP A 668 18.92 -21.78 -0.97
C ASP A 668 20.15 -20.89 -0.65
N LEU A 669 20.08 -19.57 -0.86
CA LEU A 669 21.15 -18.64 -0.49
C LEU A 669 21.38 -18.57 1.02
N VAL A 670 20.31 -18.38 1.81
CA VAL A 670 20.44 -18.26 3.26
C VAL A 670 20.89 -19.57 3.89
N TYR A 671 20.35 -20.68 3.39
CA TYR A 671 20.69 -22.03 3.82
C TYR A 671 22.15 -22.37 3.49
N GLY A 672 22.58 -22.13 2.25
CA GLY A 672 23.98 -22.30 1.84
C GLY A 672 24.95 -21.48 2.68
N MET A 673 24.64 -20.21 2.93
CA MET A 673 25.45 -19.36 3.82
C MET A 673 25.49 -19.87 5.26
N SER A 674 24.39 -20.43 5.78
CA SER A 674 24.38 -20.98 7.14
C SER A 674 25.20 -22.25 7.28
N ILE A 675 25.27 -23.08 6.24
CA ILE A 675 26.12 -24.27 6.22
C ILE A 675 27.59 -23.86 6.18
N LEU A 676 27.95 -22.89 5.32
CA LEU A 676 29.32 -22.40 5.21
C LEU A 676 29.81 -21.82 6.55
N GLU A 677 29.01 -21.01 7.21
CA GLU A 677 29.35 -20.46 8.54
C GLU A 677 29.47 -21.56 9.60
N ALA A 678 28.59 -22.57 9.59
CA ALA A 678 28.70 -23.70 10.48
C ALA A 678 29.94 -24.56 10.23
N SER A 679 30.45 -24.61 8.98
CA SER A 679 31.69 -25.30 8.63
C SER A 679 32.95 -24.51 8.94
N GLU A 680 32.89 -23.18 9.03
CA GLU A 680 34.02 -22.32 9.42
C GLU A 680 34.20 -22.29 10.95
N ASP A 681 33.11 -22.46 11.70
CA ASP A 681 33.09 -22.50 13.17
C ASP A 681 33.34 -23.91 13.77
N ALA A 682 33.49 -24.94 12.93
CA ALA A 682 33.76 -26.34 13.30
C ALA A 682 35.22 -26.71 12.99
#